data_AF-A0A8S1W0D3-F1
#
_entry.id   AF-A0A8S1W0D3-F1
#
_cell.length_a   1.000
_cell.length_b   1.000
_cell.length_c   1.000
_cell.angle_alpha   90.00
_cell.angle_beta   90.00
_cell.angle_gamma   90.00
#
_symmetry.space_group_name_H-M   'P 1'
#
loop_
_entity.id
_entity.type
_entity.pdbx_description
1 polymer ?
#
loop_
_entity_poly.entity_id
_entity_poly.type
_entity_poly.pdbx_seq_one_letter_code
_entity_poly.pdbx_strand_id
1 'polypeptide(L)'
;MIVIKYYIIVLIILIYSHLGSNTNSLNLKGDVEEIMNTTKLNMRNLYQPDQGLRMEIMKFSINQMYFETIQKLINIIKIRGDPSDIMNEILPDVSVPYPSNSADISSLPQVTIQQALDHRQANRVGRPNYKGRICNCCGLQIERENFNLGISSGQLGFLGTGYPLYFDFIKSCLTIIAIQYITVGNFQLITHIGTLFELSETQQGLREKQGILSLTALYFTMIYLIYFRHNQIKLDSFCDLKQTTPGDYTVLFQKLPLDLSREELELKIKEEFENVVKVCFIFKQVIKQKNNKRMFLDQLQDTYFEQNYFSGNALVSFKYKQDKLKFLKKAKYNKWKYYLKQLFHLDLNNDGYVNFQGIRLAVRQAPEPTDINWKSLNEWIELSQFKRLLEILINFFLLISLLVVTCTTEQKKNKIISFKSSFTPLITIICYYVFPLLTKRITFRKYISWTQTEKSQSFKLTIFMSLFTIYVAQFVDGELFWLFACNSFLPPIFILLRMQQQIKNYKIKYQPQPSTQDELNRLYELQHHNLIRNHAYINYTMIITNVYGNLMPINSIMSFVGLSLFYWADKYVLLNHSTVKYQPSSNLSLEMFTLISYTPIIISCQTYMNSNENKISLIQLISAFIFYLIPKDLIINKIWKTKKIKEFSPYDESQFNSCYDRTNPALQDKAIHNWVNQQKKAHAKQRRVLHLLDQEQKAKQKRTLEKQLTKIQKQISQLEAQLEQKQTAKLITQSDQVSQSISQEKSEDS
;
A
#
# COMPACT_ATOMS: atom_id res chain seq x y z
N MET A 1 26.28 1.13 7.93
CA MET A 1 27.61 1.01 7.32
C MET A 1 28.16 -0.41 7.33
N ILE A 2 28.20 -1.12 8.46
CA ILE A 2 28.70 -2.52 8.53
C ILE A 2 27.94 -3.45 7.57
N VAL A 3 26.60 -3.37 7.56
CA VAL A 3 25.75 -4.16 6.64
C VAL A 3 25.99 -3.82 5.15
N ILE A 4 26.29 -2.56 4.82
CA ILE A 4 26.55 -2.13 3.44
C ILE A 4 27.95 -2.56 3.01
N LYS A 5 28.96 -2.42 3.88
CA LYS A 5 30.29 -3.01 3.65
C LYS A 5 30.15 -4.51 3.43
N TYR A 6 29.31 -5.19 4.20
CA TYR A 6 29.09 -6.63 4.06
C TYR A 6 28.38 -7.02 2.75
N TYR A 7 27.31 -6.33 2.35
CA TYR A 7 26.63 -6.60 1.07
C TYR A 7 27.50 -6.26 -0.14
N ILE A 8 28.28 -5.18 -0.09
CA ILE A 8 29.24 -4.84 -1.15
C ILE A 8 30.37 -5.87 -1.19
N ILE A 9 30.89 -6.32 -0.04
CA ILE A 9 31.90 -7.39 0.02
C ILE A 9 31.34 -8.70 -0.54
N VAL A 10 30.12 -9.11 -0.18
CA VAL A 10 29.50 -10.33 -0.72
C VAL A 10 29.22 -10.21 -2.22
N LEU A 11 28.75 -9.05 -2.70
CA LEU A 11 28.55 -8.79 -4.12
C LEU A 11 29.89 -8.83 -4.87
N ILE A 12 30.94 -8.22 -4.33
CA ILE A 12 32.30 -8.26 -4.89
C ILE A 12 32.84 -9.69 -4.88
N ILE A 13 32.64 -10.47 -3.81
CA ILE A 13 33.05 -11.88 -3.73
C ILE A 13 32.30 -12.74 -4.76
N LEU A 14 30.99 -12.53 -4.93
CA LEU A 14 30.20 -13.24 -5.93
C LEU A 14 30.61 -12.86 -7.36
N ILE A 15 30.91 -11.57 -7.61
CA ILE A 15 31.44 -11.08 -8.89
C ILE A 15 32.85 -11.65 -9.14
N TYR A 16 33.72 -11.68 -8.12
CA TYR A 16 35.06 -12.26 -8.23
C TYR A 16 35.04 -13.78 -8.44
N SER A 17 34.13 -14.49 -7.78
CA SER A 17 33.95 -15.93 -7.98
C SER A 17 33.41 -16.25 -9.38
N HIS A 18 32.72 -15.30 -10.02
CA HIS A 18 32.30 -15.38 -11.41
C HIS A 18 33.43 -15.07 -12.40
N LEU A 19 34.37 -14.19 -12.04
CA LEU A 19 35.55 -13.86 -12.85
C LEU A 19 36.62 -14.97 -12.81
N GLY A 20 36.71 -15.70 -11.70
CA GLY A 20 37.74 -16.74 -11.49
C GLY A 20 37.61 -18.00 -12.36
N SER A 21 36.52 -18.19 -13.12
CA SER A 21 36.33 -19.39 -13.94
C SER A 21 36.77 -19.24 -15.40
N ASN A 22 37.16 -18.06 -15.90
CA ASN A 22 37.26 -17.85 -17.35
C ASN A 22 38.43 -17.00 -17.90
N THR A 23 39.51 -16.75 -17.15
CA THR A 23 40.66 -15.99 -17.70
C THR A 23 42.01 -16.69 -17.47
N ASN A 24 42.60 -17.18 -18.57
CA ASN A 24 43.95 -17.76 -18.63
C ASN A 24 45.05 -16.75 -18.98
N SER A 25 44.80 -15.44 -18.89
CA SER A 25 45.80 -14.44 -19.30
C SER A 25 45.73 -13.19 -18.43
N LEU A 26 46.54 -13.14 -17.38
CA LEU A 26 47.28 -11.97 -16.86
C LEU A 26 47.89 -12.33 -15.50
N ASN A 27 49.12 -11.86 -15.27
CA ASN A 27 49.99 -12.18 -14.14
C ASN A 27 49.48 -11.75 -12.74
N LEU A 28 48.18 -11.47 -12.58
CA LEU A 28 47.54 -11.29 -11.26
C LEU A 28 47.34 -12.61 -10.50
N LYS A 29 47.49 -13.75 -11.18
CA LYS A 29 47.47 -15.06 -10.54
C LYS A 29 48.61 -15.18 -9.52
N GLY A 30 49.78 -14.59 -9.78
CA GLY A 30 50.93 -14.60 -8.87
C GLY A 30 50.66 -13.88 -7.55
N ASP A 31 50.11 -12.66 -7.58
CA ASP A 31 49.86 -11.87 -6.37
C ASP A 31 48.71 -12.45 -5.52
N VAL A 32 47.68 -13.01 -6.17
CA VAL A 32 46.55 -13.68 -5.49
C VAL A 32 46.98 -15.05 -4.96
N GLU A 33 47.82 -15.77 -5.69
CA GLU A 33 48.40 -17.05 -5.24
C GLU A 33 49.42 -16.82 -4.13
N GLU A 34 50.15 -15.70 -4.11
CA GLU A 34 51.00 -15.28 -2.99
C GLU A 34 50.16 -14.92 -1.76
N ILE A 35 49.12 -14.09 -1.89
CA ILE A 35 48.21 -13.79 -0.76
C ILE A 35 47.49 -15.06 -0.28
N MET A 36 47.05 -15.94 -1.18
CA MET A 36 46.46 -17.23 -0.82
C MET A 36 47.47 -18.20 -0.23
N ASN A 37 48.73 -18.18 -0.66
CA ASN A 37 49.79 -19.03 -0.13
C ASN A 37 50.29 -18.52 1.21
N THR A 38 50.38 -17.20 1.45
CA THR A 38 50.67 -16.61 2.77
C THR A 38 49.52 -16.84 3.73
N THR A 39 48.26 -16.77 3.28
CA THR A 39 47.08 -17.12 4.08
C THR A 39 47.01 -18.63 4.34
N LYS A 40 47.32 -19.47 3.34
CA LYS A 40 47.45 -20.94 3.50
C LYS A 40 48.62 -21.32 4.38
N LEU A 41 49.75 -20.62 4.35
CA LEU A 41 50.95 -20.88 5.16
C LEU A 41 50.70 -20.45 6.61
N ASN A 42 50.02 -19.32 6.83
CA ASN A 42 49.56 -18.89 8.15
C ASN A 42 48.48 -19.84 8.72
N MET A 43 47.65 -20.44 7.87
CA MET A 43 46.71 -21.50 8.25
C MET A 43 47.38 -22.88 8.41
N ARG A 44 48.44 -23.19 7.66
CA ARG A 44 49.25 -24.43 7.77
C ARG A 44 50.09 -24.43 9.04
N ASN A 45 50.61 -23.28 9.46
CA ASN A 45 51.34 -23.13 10.71
C ASN A 45 50.42 -23.26 11.95
N LEU A 46 49.10 -23.25 11.74
CA LEU A 46 48.10 -23.57 12.77
C LEU A 46 47.61 -25.03 12.73
N TYR A 47 48.14 -25.86 11.83
CA TYR A 47 47.67 -27.24 11.64
C TYR A 47 48.80 -28.15 11.15
N GLN A 48 49.41 -28.93 12.06
CA GLN A 48 50.17 -30.12 11.67
C GLN A 48 49.21 -31.27 11.31
N PRO A 49 49.52 -32.09 10.30
CA PRO A 49 48.61 -33.12 9.82
C PRO A 49 48.91 -34.47 10.47
N ASP A 50 47.88 -35.11 11.06
CA ASP A 50 47.68 -36.53 10.73
C ASP A 50 46.22 -37.03 10.91
N GLN A 51 45.87 -37.91 9.97
CA GLN A 51 44.76 -38.86 9.85
C GLN A 51 43.28 -38.39 9.68
N GLY A 52 42.71 -38.83 8.55
CA GLY A 52 41.38 -38.60 7.98
C GLY A 52 40.16 -39.16 8.73
N LEU A 53 40.24 -39.36 10.05
CA LEU A 53 39.09 -39.76 10.88
C LEU A 53 38.18 -38.58 11.27
N ARG A 54 38.59 -37.33 10.99
CA ARG A 54 37.95 -36.13 11.56
C ARG A 54 36.80 -35.53 10.75
N MET A 55 36.57 -35.89 9.49
CA MET A 55 35.40 -35.36 8.75
C MET A 55 34.08 -35.97 9.24
N GLU A 56 34.07 -37.22 9.69
CA GLU A 56 32.89 -37.80 10.35
C GLU A 56 32.72 -37.28 11.77
N ILE A 57 33.81 -37.07 12.50
CA ILE A 57 33.77 -36.44 13.83
C ILE A 57 33.32 -34.97 13.72
N MET A 58 33.62 -34.25 12.63
CA MET A 58 33.15 -32.88 12.44
C MET A 58 31.65 -32.82 12.09
N LYS A 59 31.13 -33.78 11.30
CA LYS A 59 29.67 -33.95 11.11
C LYS A 59 28.98 -34.34 12.42
N PHE A 60 29.60 -35.22 13.21
CA PHE A 60 29.10 -35.64 14.52
C PHE A 60 29.11 -34.48 15.52
N SER A 61 30.20 -33.71 15.61
CA SER A 61 30.33 -32.54 16.50
C SER A 61 29.44 -31.38 16.10
N ILE A 62 29.18 -31.15 14.81
CA ILE A 62 28.20 -30.13 14.39
C ILE A 62 26.77 -30.57 14.75
N ASN A 63 26.42 -31.84 14.54
CA ASN A 63 25.12 -32.37 14.95
C ASN A 63 24.97 -32.41 16.48
N GLN A 64 26.03 -32.73 17.22
CA GLN A 64 26.07 -32.75 18.67
C GLN A 64 26.01 -31.34 19.25
N MET A 65 26.68 -30.36 18.65
CA MET A 65 26.56 -28.95 19.03
C MET A 65 25.16 -28.40 18.73
N TYR A 66 24.53 -28.80 17.62
CA TYR A 66 23.14 -28.47 17.32
C TYR A 66 22.18 -29.11 18.33
N PHE A 67 22.39 -30.38 18.66
CA PHE A 67 21.59 -31.13 19.62
C PHE A 67 21.75 -30.59 21.04
N GLU A 68 22.97 -30.26 21.47
CA GLU A 68 23.24 -29.62 22.77
C GLU A 68 22.68 -28.21 22.86
N THR A 69 22.68 -27.44 21.77
CA THR A 69 22.07 -26.10 21.74
C THR A 69 20.55 -26.19 21.83
N ILE A 70 19.95 -27.16 21.12
CA ILE A 70 18.50 -27.45 21.20
C ILE A 70 18.14 -28.01 22.59
N GLN A 71 18.95 -28.89 23.17
CA GLN A 71 18.73 -29.40 24.53
C GLN A 71 18.95 -28.34 25.60
N LYS A 72 19.92 -27.43 25.44
CA LYS A 72 20.06 -26.26 26.31
C LYS A 72 18.87 -25.32 26.19
N LEU A 73 18.32 -25.11 24.98
CA LEU A 73 17.08 -24.36 24.79
C LEU A 73 15.87 -25.06 25.40
N ILE A 74 15.73 -26.38 25.21
CA ILE A 74 14.66 -27.18 25.82
C ILE A 74 14.79 -27.23 27.33
N ASN A 75 16.01 -27.31 27.87
CA ASN A 75 16.28 -27.28 29.30
C ASN A 75 16.09 -25.87 29.87
N ILE A 76 16.41 -24.79 29.14
CA ILE A 76 16.03 -23.41 29.54
C ILE A 76 14.50 -23.25 29.55
N ILE A 77 13.79 -23.96 28.67
CA ILE A 77 12.32 -24.01 28.63
C ILE A 77 11.75 -24.92 29.72
N LYS A 78 12.47 -25.96 30.19
CA LYS A 78 12.08 -26.87 31.28
C LYS A 78 12.50 -26.42 32.68
N ILE A 79 13.58 -25.65 32.81
CA ILE A 79 14.13 -25.13 34.08
C ILE A 79 13.28 -23.96 34.58
N ARG A 80 12.55 -23.28 33.69
CA ARG A 80 11.37 -22.53 34.10
C ARG A 80 10.23 -23.55 34.13
N GLY A 81 9.71 -23.81 35.33
CA GLY A 81 8.75 -24.88 35.63
C GLY A 81 7.48 -24.87 34.77
N ASP A 82 6.56 -25.78 35.11
CA ASP A 82 5.29 -26.05 34.44
C ASP A 82 4.68 -24.75 33.86
N PRO A 83 4.26 -24.69 32.58
CA PRO A 83 3.69 -23.47 31.99
C PRO A 83 2.56 -22.82 32.82
N SER A 84 1.94 -23.55 33.74
CA SER A 84 1.03 -23.06 34.77
C SER A 84 1.69 -22.15 35.83
N ASP A 85 2.92 -22.46 36.26
CA ASP A 85 3.62 -21.75 37.34
C ASP A 85 4.18 -20.40 36.86
N ILE A 86 4.66 -20.34 35.61
CA ILE A 86 5.04 -19.07 34.95
C ILE A 86 3.80 -18.17 34.75
N MET A 87 2.62 -18.76 34.61
CA MET A 87 1.37 -17.98 34.55
C MET A 87 0.98 -17.40 35.91
N ASN A 88 1.22 -18.13 37.00
CA ASN A 88 0.90 -17.69 38.36
C ASN A 88 1.92 -16.69 38.93
N GLU A 89 3.20 -16.75 38.54
CA GLU A 89 4.22 -15.83 39.06
C GLU A 89 4.25 -14.46 38.34
N ILE A 90 3.65 -14.36 37.14
CA ILE A 90 3.48 -13.11 36.39
C ILE A 90 2.14 -12.41 36.71
N LEU A 91 1.24 -13.09 37.44
CA LEU A 91 -0.05 -12.58 37.87
C LEU A 91 -0.06 -12.44 39.39
N PRO A 92 0.17 -11.25 39.98
CA PRO A 92 -0.23 -11.06 41.37
C PRO A 92 -1.73 -11.37 41.45
N ASP A 93 -2.09 -12.20 42.43
CA ASP A 93 -3.44 -12.66 42.68
C ASP A 93 -4.32 -11.49 43.11
N VAL A 94 -4.75 -10.67 42.15
CA VAL A 94 -5.77 -9.65 42.35
C VAL A 94 -7.11 -10.37 42.26
N SER A 95 -7.49 -11.03 43.35
CA SER A 95 -8.86 -11.43 43.61
C SER A 95 -9.71 -10.17 43.83
N VAL A 96 -9.99 -9.45 42.75
CA VAL A 96 -11.06 -8.45 42.77
C VAL A 96 -12.37 -9.24 42.92
N PRO A 97 -13.17 -9.01 43.98
CA PRO A 97 -14.46 -9.65 44.09
C PRO A 97 -15.31 -9.25 42.87
N TYR A 98 -15.68 -10.25 42.07
CA TYR A 98 -16.62 -10.06 40.98
C TYR A 98 -17.97 -9.66 41.57
N PRO A 99 -18.57 -8.52 41.20
CA PRO A 99 -19.98 -8.31 41.47
C PRO A 99 -20.77 -9.38 40.70
N SER A 100 -21.46 -10.25 41.43
CA SER A 100 -22.31 -11.35 40.94
C SER A 100 -23.60 -10.87 40.27
N ASN A 101 -23.58 -9.69 39.64
CA ASN A 101 -24.67 -9.22 38.81
C ASN A 101 -24.58 -9.94 37.47
N SER A 102 -25.28 -11.07 37.36
CA SER A 102 -25.63 -11.75 36.11
C SER A 102 -26.44 -10.79 35.23
N ALA A 103 -25.74 -9.84 34.59
CA ALA A 103 -26.32 -9.01 33.56
C ALA A 103 -26.93 -9.94 32.50
N ASP A 104 -28.23 -9.81 32.31
CA ASP A 104 -29.08 -10.68 31.51
C ASP A 104 -28.47 -10.88 30.09
N ILE A 105 -27.82 -12.03 29.90
CA ILE A 105 -27.08 -12.41 28.68
C ILE A 105 -28.04 -12.45 27.48
N SER A 106 -29.34 -12.63 27.72
CA SER A 106 -30.39 -12.62 26.70
C SER A 106 -30.53 -11.27 25.96
N SER A 107 -30.02 -10.18 26.55
CA SER A 107 -30.03 -8.83 25.96
C SER A 107 -28.89 -8.55 24.97
N LEU A 108 -27.94 -9.48 24.81
CA LEU A 108 -26.87 -9.30 23.83
C LEU A 108 -27.45 -9.38 22.42
N PRO A 109 -27.13 -8.40 21.53
CA PRO A 109 -27.65 -8.40 20.17
C PRO A 109 -27.22 -9.70 19.48
N GLN A 110 -28.20 -10.46 19.00
CA GLN A 110 -27.95 -11.69 18.27
C GLN A 110 -27.02 -11.41 17.09
N VAL A 111 -26.03 -12.29 16.91
CA VAL A 111 -25.09 -12.22 15.78
C VAL A 111 -25.89 -12.43 14.50
N THR A 112 -25.97 -11.42 13.63
CA THR A 112 -26.76 -11.50 12.39
C THR A 112 -25.87 -11.53 11.16
N ILE A 113 -26.13 -12.51 10.29
CA ILE A 113 -25.47 -12.60 8.97
C ILE A 113 -25.77 -11.37 8.12
N GLN A 114 -26.99 -10.81 8.22
CA GLN A 114 -27.35 -9.61 7.49
C GLN A 114 -26.47 -8.42 7.86
N GLN A 115 -26.16 -8.21 9.15
CA GLN A 115 -25.27 -7.13 9.58
C GLN A 115 -23.83 -7.32 9.06
N ALA A 116 -23.37 -8.56 8.93
CA ALA A 116 -22.07 -8.86 8.33
C ALA A 116 -22.06 -8.65 6.80
N LEU A 117 -23.16 -8.95 6.11
CA LEU A 117 -23.34 -8.65 4.69
C LEU A 117 -23.42 -7.14 4.42
N ASP A 118 -24.16 -6.41 5.24
CA ASP A 118 -24.23 -4.95 5.21
C ASP A 118 -22.84 -4.34 5.46
N HIS A 119 -22.07 -4.87 6.42
CA HIS A 119 -20.68 -4.47 6.68
C HIS A 119 -19.75 -4.78 5.50
N ARG A 120 -19.89 -5.96 4.87
CA ARG A 120 -19.14 -6.34 3.67
C ARG A 120 -19.40 -5.36 2.53
N GLN A 121 -20.67 -5.02 2.28
CA GLN A 121 -21.06 -4.08 1.23
C GLN A 121 -20.56 -2.66 1.55
N ALA A 122 -20.67 -2.24 2.81
CA ALA A 122 -20.21 -0.94 3.28
C ALA A 122 -18.68 -0.73 3.21
N ASN A 123 -17.89 -1.81 3.16
CA ASN A 123 -16.43 -1.75 2.99
C ASN A 123 -15.96 -1.98 1.55
N ARG A 124 -16.87 -2.29 0.62
CA ARG A 124 -16.52 -2.48 -0.80
C ARG A 124 -15.96 -1.18 -1.38
N VAL A 125 -14.96 -1.25 -2.25
CA VAL A 125 -14.49 -0.09 -3.02
C VAL A 125 -15.63 0.44 -3.92
N GLY A 126 -15.98 1.71 -3.77
CA GLY A 126 -17.11 2.35 -4.47
C GLY A 126 -17.36 3.76 -3.97
N ARG A 127 -18.08 4.59 -4.75
CA ARG A 127 -18.52 5.91 -4.24
C ARG A 127 -19.66 5.70 -3.26
N PRO A 128 -19.61 6.25 -2.04
CA PRO A 128 -20.73 6.12 -1.11
C PRO A 128 -21.97 6.82 -1.66
N ASN A 129 -23.10 6.11 -1.72
CA ASN A 129 -24.39 6.74 -1.93
C ASN A 129 -24.81 7.38 -0.61
N TYR A 130 -24.66 8.69 -0.48
CA TYR A 130 -24.96 9.40 0.76
C TYR A 130 -26.45 9.29 1.16
N LYS A 131 -27.37 8.97 0.25
CA LYS A 131 -28.79 8.77 0.58
C LYS A 131 -29.07 7.39 1.18
N GLY A 132 -28.12 6.47 1.10
CA GLY A 132 -28.26 5.07 1.47
C GLY A 132 -28.28 4.83 2.98
N ARG A 133 -28.43 3.55 3.35
CA ARG A 133 -28.35 3.09 4.74
C ARG A 133 -26.91 3.11 5.25
N ILE A 134 -26.76 3.42 6.54
CA ILE A 134 -25.47 3.39 7.24
C ILE A 134 -25.33 2.06 7.98
N CYS A 135 -24.17 1.42 7.86
CA CYS A 135 -23.85 0.21 8.60
C CYS A 135 -23.68 0.53 10.09
N ASN A 136 -24.44 -0.16 10.95
CA ASN A 136 -24.38 0.06 12.41
C ASN A 136 -23.03 -0.33 13.03
N CYS A 137 -22.22 -1.20 12.39
CA CYS A 137 -20.91 -1.62 12.91
C CYS A 137 -19.82 -0.58 12.71
N CYS A 138 -19.68 -0.06 11.49
CA CYS A 138 -18.55 0.78 11.09
C CYS A 138 -18.92 2.24 10.81
N GLY A 139 -20.23 2.55 10.74
CA GLY A 139 -20.71 3.88 10.41
C GLY A 139 -20.47 4.31 8.95
N LEU A 140 -20.14 3.37 8.06
CA LEU A 140 -19.97 3.61 6.63
C LEU A 140 -21.29 3.41 5.88
N GLN A 141 -21.42 4.07 4.73
CA GLN A 141 -22.56 3.87 3.83
C GLN A 141 -22.52 2.47 3.19
N ILE A 142 -23.64 1.74 3.31
CA ILE A 142 -23.81 0.38 2.76
C ILE A 142 -23.90 0.43 1.24
N GLU A 143 -24.73 1.33 0.72
CA GLU A 143 -24.90 1.49 -0.72
C GLU A 143 -23.72 2.23 -1.33
N ARG A 144 -23.09 1.61 -2.32
CA ARG A 144 -21.94 2.16 -3.03
C ARG A 144 -22.10 1.98 -4.53
N GLU A 145 -21.79 3.02 -5.28
CA GLU A 145 -21.74 2.97 -6.74
C GLU A 145 -20.44 2.31 -7.18
N ASN A 146 -20.56 1.34 -8.10
CA ASN A 146 -19.41 0.68 -8.70
C ASN A 146 -18.68 1.63 -9.66
N PHE A 147 -17.37 1.49 -9.73
CA PHE A 147 -16.57 2.22 -10.70
C PHE A 147 -16.39 1.43 -11.99
N ASN A 148 -16.36 2.14 -13.12
CA ASN A 148 -15.92 1.57 -14.38
C ASN A 148 -14.43 1.22 -14.32
N LEU A 149 -14.01 0.14 -14.99
CA LEU A 149 -12.59 -0.26 -15.06
C LEU A 149 -11.69 0.82 -15.67
N GLY A 150 -12.25 1.66 -16.54
CA GLY A 150 -11.58 2.81 -17.15
C GLY A 150 -11.41 4.03 -16.24
N ILE A 151 -11.77 3.96 -14.95
CA ILE A 151 -11.60 5.09 -14.02
C ILE A 151 -10.14 5.60 -14.01
N SER A 152 -9.97 6.92 -14.07
CA SER A 152 -8.64 7.53 -14.03
C SER A 152 -8.00 7.37 -12.65
N SER A 153 -6.66 7.24 -12.60
CA SER A 153 -5.93 7.03 -11.33
C SER A 153 -6.23 8.14 -10.32
N GLY A 154 -6.31 9.41 -10.75
CA GLY A 154 -6.63 10.53 -9.86
C GLY A 154 -8.06 10.53 -9.30
N GLN A 155 -9.00 9.79 -9.90
CA GLN A 155 -10.33 9.59 -9.31
C GLN A 155 -10.33 8.51 -8.21
N LEU A 156 -9.27 7.71 -8.08
CA LEU A 156 -9.08 6.77 -6.97
C LEU A 156 -8.55 7.44 -5.70
N GLY A 157 -8.34 8.76 -5.70
CA GLY A 157 -7.77 9.51 -4.57
C GLY A 157 -8.54 9.34 -3.26
N PHE A 158 -9.86 9.07 -3.31
CA PHE A 158 -10.68 8.81 -2.11
C PHE A 158 -10.24 7.56 -1.31
N LEU A 159 -9.46 6.66 -1.92
CA LEU A 159 -8.85 5.50 -1.26
C LEU A 159 -7.54 5.85 -0.53
N GLY A 160 -7.10 7.10 -0.58
CA GLY A 160 -5.77 7.56 -0.17
C GLY A 160 -4.84 7.75 -1.36
N THR A 161 -3.80 8.59 -1.18
CA THR A 161 -2.88 8.98 -2.25
C THR A 161 -2.03 7.82 -2.78
N GLY A 162 -1.81 6.77 -1.99
CA GLY A 162 -1.05 5.60 -2.42
C GLY A 162 -1.66 4.81 -3.60
N TYR A 163 -2.99 4.77 -3.75
CA TYR A 163 -3.65 4.01 -4.83
C TYR A 163 -3.51 4.66 -6.23
N PRO A 164 -3.81 5.97 -6.40
CA PRO A 164 -3.52 6.68 -7.64
C PRO A 164 -2.06 6.54 -8.07
N LEU A 165 -1.13 6.75 -7.13
CA LEU A 165 0.32 6.66 -7.38
C LEU A 165 0.76 5.25 -7.72
N TYR A 166 0.17 4.23 -7.12
CA TYR A 166 0.43 2.82 -7.42
C TYR A 166 0.09 2.47 -8.88
N PHE A 167 -1.09 2.85 -9.37
CA PHE A 167 -1.46 2.57 -10.76
C PHE A 167 -0.69 3.41 -11.77
N ASP A 168 -0.34 4.65 -11.41
CA ASP A 168 0.52 5.50 -12.24
C ASP A 168 1.96 4.95 -12.31
N PHE A 169 2.42 4.35 -11.20
CA PHE A 169 3.69 3.65 -11.13
C PHE A 169 3.76 2.46 -12.08
N ILE A 170 2.72 1.60 -12.16
CA ILE A 170 2.70 0.50 -13.14
C ILE A 170 2.80 1.02 -14.58
N LYS A 171 2.03 2.06 -14.93
CA LYS A 171 2.09 2.68 -16.27
C LYS A 171 3.48 3.18 -16.61
N SER A 172 4.18 3.71 -15.61
CA SER A 172 5.53 4.23 -15.78
C SER A 172 6.55 3.11 -15.95
N CYS A 173 6.40 1.99 -15.23
CA CYS A 173 7.16 0.77 -15.48
C CYS A 173 6.99 0.27 -16.92
N LEU A 174 5.74 0.18 -17.40
CA LEU A 174 5.43 -0.21 -18.78
C LEU A 174 6.09 0.72 -19.80
N THR A 175 6.09 2.02 -19.53
CA THR A 175 6.74 3.01 -20.41
C THR A 175 8.26 2.85 -20.43
N ILE A 176 8.89 2.58 -19.28
CA ILE A 176 10.34 2.31 -19.20
C ILE A 176 10.68 1.05 -20.02
N ILE A 177 9.93 -0.04 -19.84
CA ILE A 177 10.15 -1.28 -20.61
C ILE A 177 9.96 -1.03 -22.11
N ALA A 178 8.96 -0.25 -22.51
CA ALA A 178 8.74 0.11 -23.91
C ALA A 178 9.92 0.91 -24.49
N ILE A 179 10.44 1.90 -23.76
CA ILE A 179 11.62 2.68 -24.17
C ILE A 179 12.81 1.74 -24.37
N GLN A 180 13.06 0.83 -23.43
CA GLN A 180 14.17 -0.13 -23.49
C GLN A 180 14.03 -1.10 -24.65
N TYR A 181 12.83 -1.62 -24.87
CA TYR A 181 12.55 -2.54 -25.97
C TYR A 181 12.73 -1.87 -27.33
N ILE A 182 12.20 -0.66 -27.52
CA ILE A 182 12.30 0.10 -28.78
C ILE A 182 13.76 0.43 -29.12
N THR A 183 14.54 0.86 -28.11
CA THR A 183 15.90 1.35 -28.31
C THR A 183 16.94 0.22 -28.43
N VAL A 184 16.86 -0.80 -27.58
CA VAL A 184 17.87 -1.86 -27.47
C VAL A 184 17.33 -3.23 -27.85
N GLY A 185 16.11 -3.55 -27.41
CA GLY A 185 15.50 -4.88 -27.61
C GLY A 185 15.33 -5.26 -29.09
N ASN A 186 14.85 -4.33 -29.92
CA ASN A 186 14.71 -4.56 -31.36
C ASN A 186 16.05 -4.85 -32.05
N PHE A 187 17.09 -4.07 -31.71
CA PHE A 187 18.41 -4.25 -32.29
C PHE A 187 19.02 -5.61 -31.92
N GLN A 188 18.89 -6.00 -30.65
CA GLN A 188 19.35 -7.31 -30.19
C GLN A 188 18.58 -8.46 -30.83
N LEU A 189 17.27 -8.31 -31.01
CA LEU A 189 16.46 -9.32 -31.69
C LEU A 189 16.92 -9.50 -33.14
N ILE A 190 17.14 -8.40 -33.86
CA ILE A 190 17.68 -8.42 -35.23
C ILE A 190 19.08 -9.04 -35.25
N THR A 191 19.93 -8.72 -34.27
CA THR A 191 21.29 -9.25 -34.18
C THR A 191 21.26 -10.76 -33.92
N HIS A 192 20.39 -11.24 -33.03
CA HIS A 192 20.22 -12.68 -32.77
C HIS A 192 19.69 -13.44 -34.00
N ILE A 193 18.71 -12.86 -34.71
CA ILE A 193 18.22 -13.43 -35.97
C ILE A 193 19.35 -13.47 -37.00
N GLY A 194 20.12 -12.39 -37.14
CA GLY A 194 21.27 -12.33 -38.05
C GLY A 194 22.37 -13.34 -37.71
N THR A 195 22.68 -13.56 -36.42
CA THR A 195 23.63 -14.60 -36.01
C THR A 195 23.16 -16.01 -36.32
N LEU A 196 21.84 -16.24 -36.28
CA LEU A 196 21.24 -17.52 -36.66
C LEU A 196 21.37 -17.80 -38.17
N PHE A 197 21.58 -16.77 -38.98
CA PHE A 197 21.84 -16.86 -40.42
C PHE A 197 23.34 -16.70 -40.79
N GLU A 198 24.26 -16.85 -39.84
CA GLU A 198 25.72 -16.90 -40.06
C GLU A 198 26.37 -15.67 -40.75
N LEU A 199 25.80 -14.47 -40.60
CA LEU A 199 26.38 -13.22 -41.15
C LEU A 199 27.60 -12.74 -40.31
N SER A 200 28.75 -13.40 -40.43
CA SER A 200 29.91 -13.30 -39.51
C SER A 200 30.69 -11.98 -39.57
N GLU A 201 30.93 -11.39 -40.74
CA GLU A 201 31.76 -10.17 -40.91
C GLU A 201 31.16 -8.90 -40.30
N THR A 202 29.88 -8.92 -39.90
CA THR A 202 29.18 -7.73 -39.38
C THR A 202 29.19 -7.60 -37.85
N GLN A 203 29.72 -8.58 -37.11
CA GLN A 203 29.51 -8.66 -35.66
C GLN A 203 30.19 -7.55 -34.84
N GLN A 204 31.41 -7.14 -35.18
CA GLN A 204 32.12 -6.11 -34.40
C GLN A 204 31.46 -4.73 -34.55
N GLY A 205 31.13 -4.33 -35.78
CA GLY A 205 30.42 -3.08 -36.03
C GLY A 205 29.01 -3.06 -35.42
N LEU A 206 28.33 -4.20 -35.36
CA LEU A 206 27.04 -4.34 -34.67
C LEU A 206 27.18 -4.15 -33.15
N ARG A 207 28.24 -4.68 -32.52
CA ARG A 207 28.50 -4.51 -31.08
C ARG A 207 28.75 -3.05 -30.70
N GLU A 208 29.49 -2.31 -31.52
CA GLU A 208 29.70 -0.87 -31.29
C GLU A 208 28.39 -0.08 -31.40
N LYS A 209 27.60 -0.34 -32.45
CA LYS A 209 26.26 0.25 -32.62
C LYS A 209 25.33 -0.09 -31.46
N GLN A 210 25.39 -1.31 -30.94
CA GLN A 210 24.63 -1.73 -29.75
C GLN A 210 25.03 -0.93 -28.50
N GLY A 211 26.33 -0.69 -28.32
CA GLY A 211 26.83 0.13 -27.21
C GLY A 211 26.26 1.55 -27.25
N ILE A 212 26.25 2.17 -28.44
CA ILE A 212 25.68 3.51 -28.65
C ILE A 212 24.17 3.51 -28.36
N LEU A 213 23.42 2.55 -28.91
CA LEU A 213 21.98 2.43 -28.68
C LEU A 213 21.63 2.21 -27.20
N SER A 214 22.42 1.39 -26.49
CA SER A 214 22.29 1.18 -25.04
C SER A 214 22.54 2.47 -24.25
N LEU A 215 23.54 3.27 -24.65
CA LEU A 215 23.82 4.56 -24.02
C LEU A 215 22.67 5.55 -24.24
N THR A 216 22.12 5.58 -25.46
CA THR A 216 20.94 6.39 -25.78
C THR A 216 19.71 5.98 -24.96
N ALA A 217 19.45 4.66 -24.84
CA ALA A 217 18.37 4.11 -24.03
C ALA A 217 18.49 4.49 -22.55
N LEU A 218 19.72 4.46 -22.02
CA LEU A 218 20.03 4.86 -20.66
C LEU A 218 19.63 6.31 -20.40
N TYR A 219 20.01 7.24 -21.28
CA TYR A 219 19.66 8.65 -21.12
C TYR A 219 18.16 8.91 -21.25
N PHE A 220 17.47 8.27 -22.19
CA PHE A 220 16.01 8.35 -22.27
C PHE A 220 15.34 7.85 -20.98
N THR A 221 15.83 6.75 -20.42
CA THR A 221 15.33 6.21 -19.16
C THR A 221 15.55 7.20 -18.01
N MET A 222 16.73 7.83 -17.91
CA MET A 222 17.01 8.84 -16.88
C MET A 222 16.09 10.06 -16.99
N ILE A 223 15.92 10.61 -18.20
CA ILE A 223 15.03 11.74 -18.46
C ILE A 223 13.59 11.38 -18.08
N TYR A 224 13.15 10.19 -18.49
CA TYR A 224 11.81 9.71 -18.17
C TYR A 224 11.61 9.52 -16.66
N LEU A 225 12.60 9.01 -15.91
CA LEU A 225 12.51 8.88 -14.46
C LEU A 225 12.37 10.25 -13.76
N ILE A 226 13.02 11.30 -14.25
CA ILE A 226 12.83 12.67 -13.74
C ILE A 226 11.40 13.15 -14.01
N TYR A 227 10.92 12.97 -15.26
CA TYR A 227 9.56 13.33 -15.66
C TYR A 227 8.50 12.57 -14.84
N PHE A 228 8.68 11.27 -14.66
CA PHE A 228 7.77 10.44 -13.88
C PHE A 228 7.72 10.90 -12.41
N ARG A 229 8.86 11.18 -11.79
CA ARG A 229 8.90 11.73 -10.43
C ARG A 229 8.16 13.06 -10.32
N HIS A 230 8.27 13.93 -11.32
CA HIS A 230 7.48 15.16 -11.36
C HIS A 230 5.97 14.87 -11.41
N ASN A 231 5.53 13.94 -12.25
CA ASN A 231 4.13 13.52 -12.34
C ASN A 231 3.61 12.91 -11.04
N GLN A 232 4.42 12.13 -10.32
CA GLN A 232 4.06 11.61 -9.00
C GLN A 232 3.80 12.74 -8.00
N ILE A 233 4.69 13.74 -7.92
CA ILE A 233 4.51 14.89 -7.01
C ILE A 233 3.24 15.66 -7.38
N LYS A 234 2.98 15.85 -8.69
CA LYS A 234 1.76 16.51 -9.17
C LYS A 234 0.52 15.72 -8.79
N LEU A 235 0.51 14.41 -9.00
CA LEU A 235 -0.62 13.54 -8.67
C LEU A 235 -0.87 13.46 -7.16
N ASP A 236 0.18 13.41 -6.35
CA ASP A 236 0.10 13.45 -4.88
C ASP A 236 -0.56 14.76 -4.43
N SER A 237 -0.05 15.90 -4.90
CA SER A 237 -0.64 17.21 -4.59
C SER A 237 -2.10 17.34 -5.02
N PHE A 238 -2.46 16.74 -6.16
CA PHE A 238 -3.85 16.72 -6.64
C PHE A 238 -4.77 15.88 -5.75
N CYS A 239 -4.27 14.77 -5.20
CA CYS A 239 -5.04 13.94 -4.29
C CYS A 239 -5.19 14.61 -2.93
N ASP A 240 -4.13 15.22 -2.39
CA ASP A 240 -4.17 16.00 -1.15
C ASP A 240 -5.21 17.13 -1.24
N LEU A 241 -5.23 17.88 -2.35
CA LEU A 241 -6.19 18.96 -2.56
C LEU A 241 -7.65 18.50 -2.61
N LYS A 242 -7.88 17.28 -3.07
CA LYS A 242 -9.23 16.71 -3.16
C LYS A 242 -9.71 16.12 -1.85
N GLN A 243 -8.79 15.78 -0.95
CA GLN A 243 -9.11 15.10 0.28
C GLN A 243 -8.21 15.61 1.40
N THR A 244 -8.72 16.58 2.14
CA THR A 244 -8.15 16.96 3.43
C THR A 244 -8.33 15.83 4.42
N THR A 245 -7.24 15.38 5.03
CA THR A 245 -7.29 14.29 6.02
C THR A 245 -6.92 14.78 7.42
N PRO A 246 -7.24 14.04 8.49
CA PRO A 246 -6.79 14.41 9.83
C PRO A 246 -5.25 14.46 9.94
N GLY A 247 -4.52 13.61 9.21
CA GLY A 247 -3.05 13.61 9.18
C GLY A 247 -2.44 14.94 8.68
N ASP A 248 -3.20 15.72 7.93
CA ASP A 248 -2.80 17.07 7.50
C ASP A 248 -2.67 18.07 8.65
N TYR A 249 -3.35 17.83 9.77
CA TYR A 249 -3.42 18.74 10.91
C TYR A 249 -2.74 18.19 12.16
N THR A 250 -2.43 16.90 12.19
CA THR A 250 -2.04 16.21 13.42
C THR A 250 -0.56 15.86 13.48
N VAL A 251 0.01 16.01 14.67
CA VAL A 251 1.36 15.59 15.04
C VAL A 251 1.24 14.49 16.10
N LEU A 252 2.06 13.45 15.99
CA LEU A 252 2.21 12.47 17.05
C LEU A 252 3.29 12.94 18.03
N PHE A 253 2.89 13.08 19.28
CA PHE A 253 3.74 13.34 20.44
C PHE A 253 4.07 12.01 21.12
N GLN A 254 5.32 11.83 21.51
CA GLN A 254 5.80 10.65 22.20
C GLN A 254 6.65 11.03 23.40
N LYS A 255 6.64 10.16 24.42
CA LYS A 255 7.33 10.34 25.71
C LYS A 255 6.74 11.49 26.55
N LEU A 256 5.42 11.62 26.52
CA LEU A 256 4.71 12.52 27.43
C LEU A 256 4.86 12.03 28.89
N PRO A 257 4.88 12.97 29.86
CA PRO A 257 4.90 12.64 31.29
C PRO A 257 3.72 11.73 31.65
N LEU A 258 3.99 10.70 32.47
CA LEU A 258 3.00 9.71 32.91
C LEU A 258 2.41 10.05 34.28
N ASP A 259 3.02 10.98 34.99
CA ASP A 259 2.66 11.46 36.33
C ASP A 259 1.51 12.48 36.32
N LEU A 260 1.22 13.10 35.17
CA LEU A 260 0.15 14.09 35.04
C LEU A 260 -1.18 13.43 34.68
N SER A 261 -2.27 13.97 35.21
CA SER A 261 -3.61 13.59 34.78
C SER A 261 -3.85 13.98 33.33
N ARG A 262 -4.79 13.30 32.67
CA ARG A 262 -5.12 13.55 31.26
C ARG A 262 -5.58 14.99 31.02
N GLU A 263 -6.41 15.52 31.91
CA GLU A 263 -6.96 16.88 31.82
C GLU A 263 -5.87 17.93 32.01
N GLU A 264 -4.99 17.75 32.99
CA GLU A 264 -3.81 18.61 33.18
C GLU A 264 -2.88 18.56 31.98
N LEU A 265 -2.62 17.37 31.44
CA LEU A 265 -1.75 17.20 30.28
C LEU A 265 -2.35 17.85 29.03
N GLU A 266 -3.66 17.70 28.81
CA GLU A 266 -4.37 18.36 27.71
C GLU A 266 -4.35 19.87 27.85
N LEU A 267 -4.59 20.40 29.05
CA LEU A 267 -4.53 21.83 29.35
C LEU A 267 -3.13 22.38 29.09
N LYS A 268 -2.10 21.75 29.66
CA LYS A 268 -0.69 22.14 29.47
C LYS A 268 -0.26 22.09 28.00
N ILE A 269 -0.73 21.11 27.22
CA ILE A 269 -0.48 21.05 25.77
C ILE A 269 -1.15 22.22 25.05
N LYS A 270 -2.39 22.58 25.41
CA LYS A 270 -3.11 23.70 24.81
C LYS A 270 -2.53 25.07 25.20
N GLU A 271 -1.98 25.18 26.41
CA GLU A 271 -1.31 26.39 26.90
C GLU A 271 0.06 26.60 26.23
N GLU A 272 0.87 25.54 26.12
CA GLU A 272 2.21 25.61 25.52
C GLU A 272 2.17 25.80 23.99
N PHE A 273 1.17 25.22 23.33
CA PHE A 273 1.08 25.19 21.87
C PHE A 273 -0.18 25.92 21.37
N GLU A 274 0.04 27.07 20.75
CA GLU A 274 -1.02 27.84 20.10
C GLU A 274 -1.80 27.03 19.05
N ASN A 275 -3.09 27.32 18.93
CA ASN A 275 -3.99 26.74 17.92
C ASN A 275 -4.16 25.21 17.99
N VAL A 276 -3.91 24.59 19.15
CA VAL A 276 -4.29 23.18 19.36
C VAL A 276 -5.80 23.09 19.53
N VAL A 277 -6.44 22.32 18.66
CA VAL A 277 -7.89 22.09 18.69
C VAL A 277 -8.23 20.84 19.48
N LYS A 278 -7.43 19.78 19.30
CA LYS A 278 -7.76 18.45 19.83
C LYS A 278 -6.54 17.64 20.20
N VAL A 279 -6.60 16.98 21.36
CA VAL A 279 -5.60 16.02 21.81
C VAL A 279 -6.26 14.64 21.94
N CYS A 280 -5.74 13.64 21.23
CA CYS A 280 -6.21 12.26 21.29
C CYS A 280 -5.13 11.38 21.93
N PHE A 281 -5.35 10.99 23.19
CA PHE A 281 -4.40 10.17 23.93
C PHE A 281 -4.43 8.71 23.46
N ILE A 282 -3.25 8.09 23.43
CA ILE A 282 -3.08 6.69 23.07
C ILE A 282 -2.91 5.87 24.35
N PHE A 283 -3.75 4.86 24.50
CA PHE A 283 -3.70 3.95 25.65
C PHE A 283 -3.01 2.63 25.27
N LYS A 284 -2.29 2.06 26.23
CA LYS A 284 -1.75 0.71 26.16
C LYS A 284 -2.93 -0.24 25.98
N GLN A 285 -2.93 -0.90 24.84
CA GLN A 285 -4.05 -1.76 24.48
C GLN A 285 -4.06 -2.95 25.45
N VAL A 286 -5.09 -3.05 26.30
CA VAL A 286 -5.37 -4.24 27.13
C VAL A 286 -5.94 -5.32 26.22
N ILE A 287 -5.10 -5.85 25.32
CA ILE A 287 -5.51 -6.79 24.27
C ILE A 287 -6.03 -8.12 24.84
N LYS A 288 -5.72 -8.45 26.10
CA LYS A 288 -6.04 -9.76 26.67
C LYS A 288 -7.45 -9.92 27.27
N GLN A 289 -8.19 -8.85 27.57
CA GLN A 289 -9.54 -8.99 28.19
C GLN A 289 -10.68 -8.61 27.23
N LYS A 290 -10.71 -9.28 26.06
CA LYS A 290 -11.80 -9.10 25.09
C LYS A 290 -13.20 -9.39 25.66
N ASN A 291 -13.30 -10.25 26.66
CA ASN A 291 -14.58 -10.67 27.24
C ASN A 291 -15.18 -9.62 28.21
N ASN A 292 -14.37 -8.68 28.72
CA ASN A 292 -14.82 -7.63 29.65
C ASN A 292 -14.77 -6.21 29.03
N LYS A 293 -14.97 -6.09 27.70
CA LYS A 293 -14.92 -4.80 26.99
C LYS A 293 -15.93 -3.76 27.52
N ARG A 294 -17.08 -4.19 28.04
CA ARG A 294 -18.06 -3.29 28.69
C ARG A 294 -17.55 -2.78 30.04
N MET A 295 -17.05 -3.67 30.89
CA MET A 295 -16.44 -3.30 32.17
C MET A 295 -15.27 -2.32 31.97
N PHE A 296 -14.47 -2.50 30.92
CA PHE A 296 -13.39 -1.58 30.55
C PHE A 296 -13.88 -0.17 30.17
N LEU A 297 -15.03 -0.04 29.50
CA LEU A 297 -15.59 1.28 29.15
C LEU A 297 -16.14 2.02 30.37
N ASP A 298 -16.73 1.29 31.31
CA ASP A 298 -17.21 1.86 32.57
C ASP A 298 -16.02 2.25 33.47
N GLN A 299 -14.98 1.40 33.53
CA GLN A 299 -13.71 1.68 34.25
C GLN A 299 -12.86 2.79 33.62
N LEU A 300 -13.02 3.10 32.33
CA LEU A 300 -12.34 4.23 31.70
C LEU A 300 -12.78 5.58 32.28
N GLN A 301 -13.91 5.65 32.98
CA GLN A 301 -14.30 6.85 33.74
C GLN A 301 -13.49 6.99 35.03
N ASP A 302 -12.82 5.95 35.50
CA ASP A 302 -11.99 6.00 36.70
C ASP A 302 -10.63 6.64 36.37
N THR A 303 -10.33 7.76 37.02
CA THR A 303 -9.07 8.51 36.89
C THR A 303 -7.84 7.63 37.11
N TYR A 304 -7.95 6.62 37.98
CA TYR A 304 -6.90 5.64 38.25
C TYR A 304 -6.57 4.75 37.05
N PHE A 305 -7.58 4.43 36.22
CA PHE A 305 -7.40 3.63 35.03
C PHE A 305 -6.59 4.41 33.98
N GLU A 306 -6.93 5.68 33.77
CA GLU A 306 -6.25 6.49 32.75
C GLU A 306 -4.74 6.62 33.01
N GLN A 307 -4.32 6.80 34.28
CA GLN A 307 -2.90 6.93 34.65
C GLN A 307 -2.09 5.66 34.36
N ASN A 308 -2.64 4.49 34.67
CA ASN A 308 -1.92 3.22 34.52
C ASN A 308 -1.82 2.74 33.07
N TYR A 309 -2.81 3.08 32.24
CA TYR A 309 -2.89 2.60 30.86
C TYR A 309 -2.45 3.63 29.82
N PHE A 310 -2.12 4.87 30.19
CA PHE A 310 -1.57 5.82 29.24
C PHE A 310 -0.23 5.32 28.65
N SER A 311 -0.07 5.42 27.32
CA SER A 311 1.14 4.96 26.63
C SER A 311 2.30 5.96 26.65
N GLY A 312 2.06 7.19 27.12
CA GLY A 312 3.00 8.30 26.93
C GLY A 312 3.00 8.85 25.50
N ASN A 313 2.01 8.49 24.66
CA ASN A 313 1.85 9.03 23.31
C ASN A 313 0.50 9.72 23.15
N ALA A 314 0.47 10.84 22.42
CA ALA A 314 -0.77 11.53 22.07
C ALA A 314 -0.71 12.07 20.63
N LEU A 315 -1.88 12.23 20.03
CA LEU A 315 -2.07 12.83 18.71
C LEU A 315 -2.63 14.24 18.90
N VAL A 316 -1.82 15.25 18.59
CA VAL A 316 -2.15 16.67 18.79
C VAL A 316 -2.52 17.29 17.44
N SER A 317 -3.77 17.73 17.31
CA SER A 317 -4.32 18.30 16.07
C SER A 317 -4.39 19.82 16.17
N PHE A 318 -3.79 20.49 15.20
CA PHE A 318 -3.76 21.95 15.10
C PHE A 318 -4.94 22.46 14.27
N LYS A 319 -5.35 23.71 14.51
CA LYS A 319 -6.44 24.37 13.76
C LYS A 319 -6.14 24.45 12.27
N TYR A 320 -4.91 24.79 11.89
CA TYR A 320 -4.51 24.92 10.49
C TYR A 320 -3.31 24.02 10.14
N LYS A 321 -3.31 23.49 8.91
CA LYS A 321 -2.19 22.72 8.32
C LYS A 321 -0.86 23.47 8.38
N GLN A 322 -0.88 24.79 8.23
CA GLN A 322 0.31 25.63 8.29
C GLN A 322 0.95 25.65 9.68
N ASP A 323 0.15 25.61 10.76
CA ASP A 323 0.65 25.65 12.13
C ASP A 323 1.32 24.33 12.49
N LYS A 324 0.74 23.20 12.06
CA LYS A 324 1.42 21.90 12.08
C LYS A 324 2.79 21.97 11.40
N LEU A 325 2.86 22.52 10.19
CA LEU A 325 4.12 22.61 9.44
C LEU A 325 5.13 23.56 10.08
N LYS A 326 4.68 24.69 10.65
CA LYS A 326 5.53 25.60 11.44
C LYS A 326 6.08 24.88 12.68
N PHE A 327 5.22 24.14 13.39
CA PHE A 327 5.60 23.33 14.55
C PHE A 327 6.65 22.28 14.19
N LEU A 328 6.41 21.47 13.15
CA LEU A 328 7.37 20.46 12.69
C LEU A 328 8.70 21.04 12.21
N LYS A 329 8.70 22.27 11.67
CA LYS A 329 9.94 23.00 11.31
C LYS A 329 10.71 23.51 12.53
N LYS A 330 10.01 23.93 13.59
CA LYS A 330 10.61 24.35 14.87
C LYS A 330 11.24 23.17 15.60
N ALA A 331 10.63 21.98 15.51
CA ALA A 331 11.20 20.76 16.06
C ALA A 331 12.55 20.48 15.38
N LYS A 332 13.65 20.69 16.12
CA LYS A 332 15.01 20.72 15.55
C LYS A 332 15.33 19.40 14.86
N TYR A 333 15.48 19.46 13.54
CA TYR A 333 15.86 18.32 12.72
C TYR A 333 17.36 18.34 12.45
N ASN A 334 18.06 17.23 12.66
CA ASN A 334 19.46 17.12 12.28
C ASN A 334 19.58 16.95 10.75
N LYS A 335 19.96 18.01 10.04
CA LYS A 335 20.11 18.02 8.56
C LYS A 335 20.99 16.87 8.06
N TRP A 336 22.04 16.48 8.79
CA TRP A 336 22.91 15.37 8.41
C TRP A 336 22.18 14.02 8.40
N LYS A 337 21.28 13.78 9.36
CA LYS A 337 20.44 12.57 9.34
C LYS A 337 19.51 12.54 8.13
N TYR A 338 19.03 13.70 7.65
CA TYR A 338 18.22 13.77 6.44
C TYR A 338 19.02 13.34 5.21
N TYR A 339 20.23 13.87 5.03
CA TYR A 339 21.10 13.50 3.92
C TYR A 339 21.54 12.03 3.98
N LEU A 340 21.92 11.53 5.17
CA LEU A 340 22.25 10.11 5.35
C LEU A 340 21.06 9.20 5.06
N LYS A 341 19.85 9.62 5.42
CA LYS A 341 18.62 8.91 5.07
C LYS A 341 18.38 8.89 3.56
N GLN A 342 18.56 10.01 2.87
CA GLN A 342 18.46 10.04 1.41
C GLN A 342 19.49 9.14 0.74
N LEU A 343 20.75 9.18 1.19
CA LEU A 343 21.85 8.49 0.53
C LEU A 343 21.87 6.98 0.79
N PHE A 344 21.50 6.55 2.00
CA PHE A 344 21.57 5.14 2.39
C PHE A 344 20.20 4.43 2.47
N HIS A 345 19.10 5.15 2.24
CA HIS A 345 17.73 4.67 2.49
C HIS A 345 17.54 4.02 3.87
N LEU A 346 18.42 4.37 4.81
CA LEU A 346 18.30 3.93 6.18
C LEU A 346 17.16 4.73 6.77
N ASP A 347 16.14 4.01 7.20
CA ASP A 347 15.03 4.56 7.97
C ASP A 347 15.55 4.95 9.37
N LEU A 348 16.37 6.00 9.39
CA LEU A 348 16.77 6.72 10.57
C LEU A 348 15.51 7.41 11.07
N ASN A 349 15.23 7.28 12.36
CA ASN A 349 14.09 7.96 12.97
C ASN A 349 14.24 9.47 12.70
N ASN A 350 13.28 10.00 11.94
CA ASN A 350 13.16 11.40 11.58
C ASN A 350 12.43 12.20 12.68
N ASP A 351 12.57 11.77 13.93
CA ASP A 351 11.84 12.37 15.02
C ASP A 351 12.47 13.74 15.32
N GLY A 352 11.64 14.78 15.24
CA GLY A 352 11.98 16.09 15.76
C GLY A 352 11.89 16.04 17.29
N TYR A 353 12.62 16.94 17.96
CA TYR A 353 12.52 17.08 19.41
C TYR A 353 12.04 18.48 19.77
N VAL A 354 11.16 18.53 20.76
CA VAL A 354 10.66 19.76 21.38
C VAL A 354 10.81 19.60 22.89
N ASN A 355 11.28 20.65 23.57
CA ASN A 355 11.28 20.67 25.04
C ASN A 355 9.86 21.05 25.49
N PHE A 356 9.28 20.25 26.38
CA PHE A 356 7.97 20.47 26.99
C PHE A 356 8.15 20.29 28.50
N GLN A 357 8.01 21.36 29.27
CA GLN A 357 8.20 21.33 30.73
C GLN A 357 9.54 20.69 31.16
N GLY A 358 10.63 21.00 30.44
CA GLY A 358 11.96 20.42 30.69
C GLY A 358 12.18 19.00 30.13
N ILE A 359 11.12 18.31 29.68
CA ILE A 359 11.20 16.97 29.08
C ILE A 359 11.37 17.09 27.56
N ARG A 360 12.25 16.28 26.97
CA ARG A 360 12.40 16.20 25.51
C ARG A 360 11.37 15.26 24.90
N LEU A 361 10.33 15.84 24.30
CA LEU A 361 9.33 15.10 23.54
C LEU A 361 9.84 14.78 22.14
N ALA A 362 9.59 13.54 21.70
CA ALA A 362 9.76 13.18 20.30
C ALA A 362 8.47 13.51 19.55
N VAL A 363 8.58 14.29 18.49
CA VAL A 363 7.44 14.74 17.67
C VAL A 363 7.66 14.36 16.21
N ARG A 364 6.57 13.94 15.57
CA ARG A 364 6.56 13.61 14.13
C ARG A 364 5.20 13.83 13.52
N GLN A 365 5.14 13.92 12.20
CA GLN A 365 3.87 13.92 11.50
C GLN A 365 3.08 12.65 11.83
N ALA A 366 1.81 12.82 12.23
CA ALA A 366 0.93 11.68 12.45
C ALA A 366 0.59 11.02 11.09
N PRO A 367 0.62 9.68 11.00
CA PRO A 367 0.06 9.00 9.84
C PRO A 367 -1.46 9.11 9.84
N GLU A 368 -2.11 8.72 8.75
CA GLU A 368 -3.56 8.71 8.65
C GLU A 368 -4.20 7.86 9.76
N PRO A 369 -5.39 8.24 10.29
CA PRO A 369 -6.03 7.50 11.38
C PRO A 369 -6.15 5.99 11.13
N THR A 370 -6.52 5.62 9.91
CA THR A 370 -6.64 4.21 9.52
C THR A 370 -5.29 3.55 9.30
N ASP A 371 -4.26 4.33 8.93
CA ASP A 371 -2.89 3.85 8.70
C ASP A 371 -2.12 3.64 10.01
N ILE A 372 -2.61 4.15 11.16
CA ILE A 372 -2.00 3.87 12.45
C ILE A 372 -2.08 2.38 12.79
N ASN A 373 -0.92 1.79 13.09
CA ASN A 373 -0.80 0.49 13.69
C ASN A 373 -0.82 0.61 15.22
N TRP A 374 -2.04 0.65 15.77
CA TRP A 374 -2.28 0.88 17.20
C TRP A 374 -1.57 -0.13 18.11
N LYS A 375 -1.35 -1.35 17.65
CA LYS A 375 -0.63 -2.41 18.39
C LYS A 375 0.85 -2.13 18.56
N SER A 376 1.41 -1.28 17.72
CA SER A 376 2.84 -0.99 17.62
C SER A 376 3.25 0.27 18.40
N LEU A 377 2.30 1.15 18.73
CA LEU A 377 2.57 2.42 19.41
C LEU A 377 3.18 2.25 20.81
N ASN A 378 2.95 1.11 21.45
CA ASN A 378 3.43 0.83 22.80
C ASN A 378 4.82 0.16 22.84
N GLU A 379 5.42 -0.17 21.69
CA GLU A 379 6.73 -0.81 21.71
C GLU A 379 7.87 0.20 21.91
N TRP A 380 8.75 -0.10 22.86
CA TRP A 380 9.93 0.69 23.16
C TRP A 380 10.91 0.71 21.98
N ILE A 381 11.41 1.91 21.66
CA ILE A 381 12.28 2.18 20.50
C ILE A 381 13.62 1.44 20.60
N GLU A 382 14.17 1.23 21.79
CA GLU A 382 15.51 0.65 21.96
C GLU A 382 15.61 -0.80 21.49
N LEU A 383 14.60 -1.62 21.81
CA LEU A 383 14.50 -3.00 21.31
C LEU A 383 14.35 -3.07 19.77
N SER A 384 13.97 -1.98 19.10
CA SER A 384 13.72 -1.97 17.66
C SER A 384 14.99 -2.17 16.82
N GLN A 385 16.15 -1.70 17.29
CA GLN A 385 17.41 -1.83 16.55
C GLN A 385 17.91 -3.29 16.54
N PHE A 386 17.87 -3.95 17.70
CA PHE A 386 18.22 -5.37 17.81
C PHE A 386 17.29 -6.24 16.97
N LYS A 387 15.97 -6.02 17.07
CA LYS A 387 14.96 -6.71 16.23
C LYS A 387 15.24 -6.52 14.74
N ARG A 388 15.72 -5.35 14.31
CA ARG A 388 16.08 -5.08 12.91
C ARG A 388 17.28 -5.92 12.47
N LEU A 389 18.33 -5.98 13.27
CA LEU A 389 19.52 -6.78 12.94
C LEU A 389 19.16 -8.27 12.88
N LEU A 390 18.41 -8.75 13.88
CA LEU A 390 17.93 -10.14 13.92
C LEU A 390 17.07 -10.48 12.70
N GLU A 391 16.14 -9.59 12.32
CA GLU A 391 15.30 -9.78 11.13
C GLU A 391 16.14 -9.86 9.84
N ILE A 392 17.17 -9.02 9.70
CA ILE A 392 18.07 -9.07 8.54
C ILE A 392 18.81 -10.41 8.50
N LEU A 393 19.35 -10.86 9.64
CA LEU A 393 20.04 -12.14 9.75
C LEU A 393 19.12 -13.32 9.40
N ILE A 394 17.91 -13.36 9.93
CA ILE A 394 16.94 -14.45 9.64
C ILE A 394 16.59 -14.48 8.16
N ASN A 395 16.33 -13.33 7.53
CA ASN A 395 16.04 -13.28 6.09
C ASN A 395 17.25 -13.71 5.25
N PHE A 396 18.47 -13.40 5.69
CA PHE A 396 19.70 -13.83 5.03
C PHE A 396 19.91 -15.34 5.13
N PHE A 397 19.73 -15.94 6.32
CA PHE A 397 19.79 -17.39 6.48
C PHE A 397 18.69 -18.11 5.70
N LEU A 398 17.48 -17.54 5.65
CA LEU A 398 16.40 -18.06 4.82
C LEU A 398 16.80 -18.05 3.34
N LEU A 399 17.41 -16.97 2.85
CA LEU A 399 17.89 -16.90 1.47
C LEU A 399 18.92 -18.00 1.21
N ILE A 400 19.97 -18.08 2.02
CA ILE A 400 21.03 -19.10 1.87
C ILE A 400 20.45 -20.51 1.88
N SER A 401 19.54 -20.84 2.79
CA SER A 401 18.99 -22.20 2.85
C SER A 401 18.24 -22.58 1.56
N LEU A 402 17.54 -21.64 0.95
CA LEU A 402 16.88 -21.87 -0.34
C LEU A 402 17.88 -22.01 -1.49
N LEU A 403 18.95 -21.21 -1.50
CA LEU A 403 20.03 -21.34 -2.50
C LEU A 403 20.69 -22.72 -2.40
N VAL A 404 20.94 -23.20 -1.17
CA VAL A 404 21.50 -24.54 -0.91
C VAL A 404 20.55 -25.63 -1.40
N VAL A 405 19.24 -25.51 -1.14
CA VAL A 405 18.24 -26.46 -1.66
C VAL A 405 18.27 -26.51 -3.18
N THR A 406 18.34 -25.37 -3.86
CA THR A 406 18.42 -25.34 -5.34
C THR A 406 19.72 -25.95 -5.87
N CYS A 407 20.88 -25.68 -5.25
CA CYS A 407 22.15 -26.30 -5.65
C CYS A 407 22.16 -27.82 -5.46
N THR A 408 21.65 -28.31 -4.32
CA THR A 408 21.65 -29.75 -4.03
C THR A 408 20.72 -30.53 -4.96
N THR A 409 19.64 -29.90 -5.45
CA THR A 409 18.78 -30.52 -6.47
C THR A 409 19.48 -30.67 -7.82
N GLU A 410 20.43 -29.78 -8.13
CA GLU A 410 21.15 -29.80 -9.39
C GLU A 410 22.26 -30.85 -9.43
N GLN A 411 23.06 -31.01 -8.38
CA GLN A 411 24.15 -32.00 -8.38
C GLN A 411 23.66 -33.44 -8.57
N LYS A 412 22.39 -33.73 -8.27
CA LYS A 412 21.75 -35.03 -8.53
C LYS A 412 21.31 -35.22 -9.99
N LYS A 413 21.62 -34.29 -10.91
CA LYS A 413 21.25 -34.34 -12.35
C LYS A 413 21.78 -35.57 -13.08
N ASN A 414 22.85 -36.23 -12.62
CA ASN A 414 23.50 -37.31 -13.40
C ASN A 414 22.71 -38.62 -13.58
N LYS A 415 21.44 -38.74 -13.18
CA LYS A 415 20.68 -40.01 -13.35
C LYS A 415 19.19 -39.94 -13.75
N ILE A 416 18.55 -38.77 -13.74
CA ILE A 416 17.10 -38.63 -14.07
C ILE A 416 16.89 -37.31 -14.82
N ILE A 417 17.17 -37.27 -16.13
CA ILE A 417 17.51 -36.03 -16.84
C ILE A 417 16.35 -35.34 -17.59
N SER A 418 15.24 -35.97 -17.96
CA SER A 418 14.25 -35.26 -18.82
C SER A 418 13.04 -34.63 -18.11
N PHE A 419 12.59 -35.14 -16.96
CA PHE A 419 11.30 -34.71 -16.37
C PHE A 419 11.42 -33.55 -15.35
N LYS A 420 12.63 -33.18 -14.93
CA LYS A 420 12.83 -32.23 -13.81
C LYS A 420 12.89 -30.77 -14.24
N SER A 421 13.19 -30.50 -15.50
CA SER A 421 13.47 -29.15 -16.00
C SER A 421 12.19 -28.27 -15.93
N SER A 422 11.02 -28.85 -16.24
CA SER A 422 9.72 -28.17 -16.13
C SER A 422 9.30 -27.73 -14.71
N PHE A 423 9.97 -28.18 -13.65
CA PHE A 423 9.60 -27.83 -12.27
C PHE A 423 10.25 -26.54 -11.75
N THR A 424 11.32 -26.06 -12.37
CA THR A 424 12.04 -24.88 -11.86
C THR A 424 11.17 -23.61 -11.83
N PRO A 425 10.40 -23.28 -12.89
CA PRO A 425 9.47 -22.16 -12.83
C PRO A 425 8.42 -22.33 -11.72
N LEU A 426 7.91 -23.56 -11.51
CA LEU A 426 6.95 -23.87 -10.45
C LEU A 426 7.50 -23.55 -9.06
N ILE A 427 8.76 -23.91 -8.79
CA ILE A 427 9.43 -23.59 -7.53
C ILE A 427 9.49 -22.07 -7.33
N THR A 428 9.89 -21.30 -8.35
CA THR A 428 9.96 -19.84 -8.24
C THR A 428 8.60 -19.19 -7.96
N ILE A 429 7.51 -19.73 -8.51
CA ILE A 429 6.14 -19.29 -8.23
C ILE A 429 5.72 -19.65 -6.81
N ILE A 430 5.99 -20.88 -6.35
CA ILE A 430 5.68 -21.30 -4.98
C ILE A 430 6.40 -20.38 -4.00
N CYS A 431 7.69 -20.14 -4.23
CA CYS A 431 8.51 -19.19 -3.50
C CYS A 431 7.89 -17.78 -3.47
N TYR A 432 7.40 -17.27 -4.61
CA TYR A 432 6.70 -15.99 -4.69
C TYR A 432 5.47 -15.89 -3.77
N TYR A 433 4.71 -16.97 -3.59
CA TYR A 433 3.56 -16.97 -2.67
C TYR A 433 3.92 -17.27 -1.21
N VAL A 434 4.98 -18.05 -0.98
CA VAL A 434 5.43 -18.45 0.36
C VAL A 434 6.21 -17.34 1.07
N PHE A 435 7.11 -16.62 0.38
CA PHE A 435 7.93 -15.58 1.03
C PHE A 435 7.16 -14.42 1.63
N PRO A 436 6.08 -13.89 1.02
CA PRO A 436 5.25 -12.89 1.68
C PRO A 436 4.69 -13.38 3.02
N LEU A 437 4.35 -14.68 3.12
CA LEU A 437 3.85 -15.27 4.36
C LEU A 437 4.97 -15.41 5.40
N LEU A 438 6.15 -15.87 4.98
CA LEU A 438 7.32 -16.01 5.84
C LEU A 438 7.82 -14.65 6.33
N THR A 439 8.05 -13.70 5.43
CA THR A 439 8.51 -12.34 5.78
C THR A 439 7.52 -11.65 6.71
N LYS A 440 6.21 -11.82 6.51
CA LYS A 440 5.19 -11.32 7.45
C LYS A 440 5.30 -11.93 8.84
N ARG A 441 5.62 -13.21 8.98
CA ARG A 441 5.86 -13.87 10.27
C ARG A 441 7.19 -13.48 10.91
N ILE A 442 8.21 -13.25 10.09
CA ILE A 442 9.57 -12.87 10.52
C ILE A 442 9.66 -11.37 10.85
N THR A 443 8.68 -10.55 10.44
CA THR A 443 8.69 -9.11 10.75
C THR A 443 8.43 -8.89 12.24
N PHE A 444 9.51 -8.89 13.04
CA PHE A 444 9.47 -8.54 14.46
C PHE A 444 9.33 -7.04 14.68
N ARG A 445 9.72 -6.23 13.67
CA ARG A 445 9.65 -4.77 13.76
C ARG A 445 8.21 -4.30 13.62
N LYS A 446 7.72 -3.72 14.70
CA LYS A 446 6.45 -3.02 14.74
C LYS A 446 6.68 -1.56 14.35
N TYR A 447 6.06 -1.14 13.26
CA TYR A 447 6.06 0.27 12.83
C TYR A 447 4.79 0.95 13.30
N ILE A 448 4.86 2.27 13.45
CA ILE A 448 3.72 3.07 13.89
C ILE A 448 2.63 3.17 12.84
N SER A 449 2.99 3.08 11.57
CA SER A 449 2.00 2.99 10.50
C SER A 449 2.07 1.68 9.73
N TRP A 450 0.93 1.26 9.20
CA TRP A 450 0.82 0.14 8.28
C TRP A 450 1.65 0.41 7.04
N THR A 451 1.54 1.60 6.44
CA THR A 451 2.33 2.01 5.26
C THR A 451 3.84 1.84 5.47
N GLN A 452 4.38 2.16 6.65
CA GLN A 452 5.81 1.92 6.92
C GLN A 452 6.16 0.44 7.00
N THR A 453 5.28 -0.36 7.61
CA THR A 453 5.40 -1.83 7.65
C THR A 453 5.39 -2.39 6.22
N GLU A 454 4.42 -1.94 5.42
CA GLU A 454 4.25 -2.29 4.01
C GLU A 454 5.47 -1.95 3.17
N LYS A 455 5.98 -0.72 3.31
CA LYS A 455 7.20 -0.27 2.64
C LYS A 455 8.36 -1.21 2.95
N SER A 456 8.59 -1.50 4.24
CA SER A 456 9.70 -2.37 4.67
C SER A 456 9.56 -3.79 4.14
N GLN A 457 8.35 -4.35 4.18
CA GLN A 457 8.08 -5.69 3.68
C GLN A 457 8.22 -5.78 2.16
N SER A 458 7.67 -4.81 1.43
CA SER A 458 7.77 -4.76 -0.04
C SER A 458 9.21 -4.67 -0.51
N PHE A 459 10.02 -3.82 0.14
CA PHE A 459 11.45 -3.68 -0.15
C PHE A 459 12.21 -5.01 0.07
N LYS A 460 12.01 -5.66 1.22
CA LYS A 460 12.63 -6.96 1.54
C LYS A 460 12.23 -8.02 0.52
N LEU A 461 10.94 -8.12 0.23
CA LEU A 461 10.40 -9.10 -0.72
C LEU A 461 10.94 -8.87 -2.14
N THR A 462 11.05 -7.61 -2.58
CA THR A 462 11.64 -7.25 -3.87
C THR A 462 13.07 -7.77 -3.98
N ILE A 463 13.94 -7.44 -3.01
CA ILE A 463 15.34 -7.85 -3.03
C ILE A 463 15.44 -9.37 -2.99
N PHE A 464 14.70 -10.00 -2.08
CA PHE A 464 14.71 -11.44 -1.91
C PHE A 464 14.31 -12.18 -3.20
N MET A 465 13.17 -11.82 -3.79
CA MET A 465 12.69 -12.42 -5.04
C MET A 465 13.67 -12.20 -6.19
N SER A 466 14.26 -11.01 -6.28
CA SER A 466 15.19 -10.66 -7.35
C SER A 466 16.48 -11.48 -7.24
N LEU A 467 17.12 -11.50 -6.06
CA LEU A 467 18.35 -12.28 -5.84
C LEU A 467 18.13 -13.78 -6.02
N PHE A 468 17.02 -14.30 -5.50
CA PHE A 468 16.67 -15.72 -5.67
C PHE A 468 16.47 -16.07 -7.15
N THR A 469 15.75 -15.24 -7.91
CA THR A 469 15.52 -15.50 -9.34
C THR A 469 16.80 -15.36 -10.16
N ILE A 470 17.62 -14.35 -9.89
CA ILE A 470 18.92 -14.16 -10.56
C ILE A 470 19.80 -15.39 -10.35
N TYR A 471 19.83 -15.91 -9.13
CA TYR A 471 20.58 -17.11 -8.81
C TYR A 471 20.02 -18.35 -9.51
N VAL A 472 18.70 -18.60 -9.42
CA VAL A 472 18.08 -19.75 -10.09
C VAL A 472 18.33 -19.71 -11.60
N ALA A 473 18.26 -18.54 -12.22
CA ALA A 473 18.52 -18.36 -13.64
C ALA A 473 19.96 -18.74 -14.06
N GLN A 474 20.94 -18.79 -13.15
CA GLN A 474 22.30 -19.27 -13.47
C GLN A 474 22.40 -20.78 -13.64
N PHE A 475 21.42 -21.55 -13.15
CA PHE A 475 21.45 -23.03 -13.15
C PHE A 475 20.44 -23.65 -14.14
N VAL A 476 19.69 -22.81 -14.85
CA VAL A 476 18.62 -23.21 -15.74
C VAL A 476 19.07 -22.97 -17.18
N ASP A 477 19.89 -23.89 -17.68
CA ASP A 477 20.31 -23.89 -19.08
C ASP A 477 19.11 -24.21 -19.98
N GLY A 478 18.79 -23.31 -20.91
CA GLY A 478 17.75 -23.50 -21.92
C GLY A 478 16.31 -23.26 -21.46
N GLU A 479 16.01 -23.16 -20.15
CA GLU A 479 14.63 -22.92 -19.66
C GLU A 479 14.39 -21.52 -19.08
N LEU A 480 15.38 -20.63 -19.25
CA LEU A 480 15.29 -19.25 -18.83
C LEU A 480 14.04 -18.55 -19.44
N PHE A 481 13.65 -18.94 -20.65
CA PHE A 481 12.40 -18.54 -21.29
C PHE A 481 11.16 -18.89 -20.45
N TRP A 482 11.03 -20.16 -20.02
CA TRP A 482 9.89 -20.63 -19.25
C TRP A 482 9.83 -19.99 -17.87
N LEU A 483 11.00 -19.78 -17.25
CA LEU A 483 11.09 -19.05 -15.99
C LEU A 483 10.49 -17.64 -16.13
N PHE A 484 10.86 -16.89 -17.16
CA PHE A 484 10.33 -15.54 -17.38
C PHE A 484 8.86 -15.51 -17.83
N ALA A 485 8.45 -16.45 -18.68
CA ALA A 485 7.05 -16.58 -19.09
C ALA A 485 6.15 -16.85 -17.88
N CYS A 486 6.52 -17.82 -17.03
CA CYS A 486 5.80 -18.12 -15.80
C CYS A 486 5.72 -16.91 -14.86
N ASN A 487 6.84 -16.22 -14.63
CA ASN A 487 6.88 -15.04 -13.76
C ASN A 487 6.07 -13.85 -14.31
N SER A 488 5.92 -13.74 -15.62
CA SER A 488 5.16 -12.66 -16.27
C SER A 488 3.66 -12.95 -16.30
N PHE A 489 3.25 -14.18 -16.60
CA PHE A 489 1.85 -14.50 -16.89
C PHE A 489 1.07 -15.13 -15.73
N LEU A 490 1.72 -15.88 -14.83
CA LEU A 490 0.98 -16.55 -13.75
C LEU A 490 0.49 -15.61 -12.65
N PRO A 491 1.26 -14.58 -12.21
CA PRO A 491 0.77 -13.64 -11.21
C PRO A 491 -0.55 -12.94 -11.57
N PRO A 492 -0.76 -12.39 -12.79
CA PRO A 492 -2.07 -11.84 -13.16
C PRO A 492 -3.17 -12.90 -13.18
N ILE A 493 -2.88 -14.12 -13.65
CA ILE A 493 -3.84 -15.24 -13.64
C ILE A 493 -4.29 -15.56 -12.21
N PHE A 494 -3.35 -15.71 -11.27
CA PHE A 494 -3.69 -16.01 -9.89
C PHE A 494 -4.47 -14.89 -9.18
N ILE A 495 -4.22 -13.63 -9.54
CA ILE A 495 -5.02 -12.50 -9.06
C ILE A 495 -6.47 -12.63 -9.54
N LEU A 496 -6.68 -12.93 -10.83
CA LEU A 496 -8.02 -13.15 -11.41
C LEU A 496 -8.74 -14.37 -10.81
N LEU A 497 -8.01 -15.45 -10.54
CA LEU A 497 -8.56 -16.66 -9.91
C LEU A 497 -9.03 -16.43 -8.47
N ARG A 498 -8.53 -15.39 -7.79
CA ARG A 498 -8.91 -15.03 -6.41
C ARG A 498 -8.78 -16.21 -5.43
N MET A 499 -7.70 -16.98 -5.54
CA MET A 499 -7.46 -18.19 -4.74
C MET A 499 -7.63 -17.95 -3.22
N GLN A 500 -7.20 -16.79 -2.72
CA GLN A 500 -7.34 -16.43 -1.31
C GLN A 500 -8.81 -16.24 -0.88
N GLN A 501 -9.67 -15.69 -1.74
CA GLN A 501 -11.10 -15.59 -1.49
C GLN A 501 -11.78 -16.96 -1.54
N GLN A 502 -11.36 -17.84 -2.44
CA GLN A 502 -11.87 -19.22 -2.49
C GLN A 502 -11.53 -19.99 -1.20
N ILE A 503 -10.27 -19.91 -0.74
CA ILE A 503 -9.85 -20.50 0.55
C ILE A 503 -10.67 -19.90 1.70
N LYS A 504 -10.93 -18.58 1.67
CA LYS A 504 -11.77 -17.91 2.67
C LYS A 504 -13.19 -18.47 2.64
N ASN A 505 -13.83 -18.56 1.47
CA ASN A 505 -15.18 -19.12 1.32
C ASN A 505 -15.26 -20.58 1.78
N TYR A 506 -14.21 -21.37 1.51
CA TYR A 506 -14.09 -22.73 2.04
C TYR A 506 -14.08 -22.71 3.58
N LYS A 507 -13.25 -21.85 4.20
CA LYS A 507 -13.26 -21.70 5.66
C LYS A 507 -14.63 -21.30 6.21
N ILE A 508 -15.35 -20.39 5.56
CA ILE A 508 -16.72 -20.00 5.98
C ILE A 508 -17.64 -21.22 6.04
N LYS A 509 -17.53 -22.13 5.08
CA LYS A 509 -18.39 -23.32 4.99
C LYS A 509 -18.14 -24.35 6.09
N TYR A 510 -16.90 -24.48 6.56
CA TYR A 510 -16.49 -25.54 7.49
C TYR A 510 -16.15 -25.05 8.91
N GLN A 511 -16.04 -23.74 9.14
CA GLN A 511 -15.71 -23.20 10.45
C GLN A 511 -16.98 -23.13 11.32
N PRO A 512 -16.90 -23.49 12.62
CA PRO A 512 -18.02 -23.33 13.55
C PRO A 512 -18.53 -21.89 13.58
N GLN A 513 -19.80 -21.70 13.95
CA GLN A 513 -20.43 -20.38 13.98
C GLN A 513 -19.59 -19.41 14.84
N PRO A 514 -19.23 -18.24 14.32
CA PRO A 514 -18.41 -17.27 15.06
C PRO A 514 -19.15 -16.78 16.29
N SER A 515 -18.43 -16.64 17.40
CA SER A 515 -19.02 -16.27 18.70
C SER A 515 -19.38 -14.79 18.79
N THR A 516 -18.84 -13.94 17.90
CA THR A 516 -19.05 -12.48 17.93
C THR A 516 -19.38 -11.91 16.55
N GLN A 517 -20.16 -10.82 16.53
CA GLN A 517 -20.46 -10.09 15.29
C GLN A 517 -19.19 -9.59 14.60
N ASP A 518 -18.15 -9.22 15.34
CA ASP A 518 -16.87 -8.79 14.78
C ASP A 518 -16.12 -9.91 14.04
N GLU A 519 -16.17 -11.13 14.59
CA GLU A 519 -15.61 -12.30 13.91
C GLU A 519 -16.40 -12.64 12.66
N LEU A 520 -17.73 -12.56 12.72
CA LEU A 520 -18.59 -12.74 11.55
C LEU A 520 -18.33 -11.66 10.49
N ASN A 521 -18.20 -10.39 10.89
CA ASN A 521 -17.85 -9.28 10.00
C ASN A 521 -16.53 -9.56 9.28
N ARG A 522 -15.48 -9.98 10.01
CA ARG A 522 -14.17 -10.34 9.42
C ARG A 522 -14.27 -11.54 8.49
N LEU A 523 -15.10 -12.51 8.85
CA LEU A 523 -15.32 -13.73 8.08
C LEU A 523 -16.04 -13.44 6.76
N TYR A 524 -16.98 -12.50 6.71
CA TYR A 524 -17.71 -12.11 5.50
C TYR A 524 -17.07 -10.94 4.73
N GLU A 525 -16.14 -10.20 5.32
CA GLU A 525 -15.45 -9.09 4.65
C GLU A 525 -14.82 -9.53 3.32
N LEU A 526 -14.73 -8.66 2.31
CA LEU A 526 -13.90 -8.97 1.14
C LEU A 526 -12.42 -9.01 1.52
N GLN A 527 -11.60 -9.58 0.64
CA GLN A 527 -10.17 -9.61 0.84
C GLN A 527 -9.59 -8.19 0.85
N HIS A 528 -8.64 -7.94 1.77
CA HIS A 528 -7.86 -6.70 1.74
C HIS A 528 -6.95 -6.67 0.52
N HIS A 529 -6.98 -5.56 -0.23
CA HIS A 529 -6.08 -5.37 -1.35
C HIS A 529 -4.62 -5.25 -0.87
N ASN A 530 -3.72 -6.08 -1.39
CA ASN A 530 -2.36 -6.21 -0.87
C ASN A 530 -1.35 -5.42 -1.71
N LEU A 531 -1.24 -4.11 -1.45
CA LEU A 531 -0.29 -3.23 -2.13
C LEU A 531 1.16 -3.66 -1.94
N ILE A 532 1.52 -4.22 -0.78
CA ILE A 532 2.88 -4.71 -0.47
C ILE A 532 3.37 -5.69 -1.53
N ARG A 533 2.60 -6.77 -1.71
CA ARG A 533 2.97 -7.87 -2.59
C ARG A 533 3.00 -7.38 -4.03
N ASN A 534 2.05 -6.53 -4.39
CA ASN A 534 1.91 -6.06 -5.75
C ASN A 534 3.04 -5.09 -6.13
N HIS A 535 3.42 -4.16 -5.26
CA HIS A 535 4.60 -3.32 -5.46
C HIS A 535 5.88 -4.14 -5.54
N ALA A 536 6.05 -5.13 -4.66
CA ALA A 536 7.23 -5.99 -4.69
C ALA A 536 7.34 -6.76 -5.99
N TYR A 537 6.22 -7.28 -6.51
CA TYR A 537 6.16 -7.95 -7.80
C TYR A 537 6.54 -7.05 -8.97
N ILE A 538 6.00 -5.83 -9.02
CA ILE A 538 6.32 -4.88 -10.10
C ILE A 538 7.81 -4.53 -10.08
N ASN A 539 8.37 -4.20 -8.91
CA ASN A 539 9.79 -3.89 -8.78
C ASN A 539 10.68 -5.10 -9.11
N TYR A 540 10.31 -6.28 -8.62
CA TYR A 540 10.98 -7.53 -8.94
C TYR A 540 11.01 -7.76 -10.45
N THR A 541 9.86 -7.65 -11.12
CA THR A 541 9.74 -7.80 -12.57
C THR A 541 10.65 -6.81 -13.27
N MET A 542 10.60 -5.53 -12.89
CA MET A 542 11.49 -4.50 -13.43
C MET A 542 12.98 -4.85 -13.24
N ILE A 543 13.41 -5.31 -12.06
CA ILE A 543 14.80 -5.70 -11.83
C ILE A 543 15.19 -6.85 -12.76
N ILE A 544 14.37 -7.90 -12.84
CA ILE A 544 14.64 -9.06 -13.69
C ILE A 544 14.64 -8.70 -15.18
N THR A 545 13.69 -7.88 -15.64
CA THR A 545 13.66 -7.36 -17.02
C THR A 545 14.94 -6.60 -17.33
N ASN A 546 15.44 -5.77 -16.42
CA ASN A 546 16.66 -5.00 -16.63
C ASN A 546 17.94 -5.84 -16.56
N VAL A 547 18.01 -6.83 -15.66
CA VAL A 547 19.18 -7.71 -15.54
C VAL A 547 19.32 -8.63 -16.75
N TYR A 548 18.21 -9.16 -17.27
CA TYR A 548 18.22 -10.13 -18.37
C TYR A 548 17.81 -9.57 -19.71
N GLY A 549 17.37 -8.30 -19.78
CA GLY A 549 16.84 -7.67 -20.99
C GLY A 549 17.84 -7.70 -22.14
N ASN A 550 19.12 -7.38 -21.87
CA ASN A 550 20.15 -7.43 -22.93
C ASN A 550 20.59 -8.85 -23.33
N LEU A 551 20.32 -9.86 -22.48
CA LEU A 551 20.64 -11.26 -22.78
C LEU A 551 19.49 -11.94 -23.55
N MET A 552 18.25 -11.56 -23.23
CA MET A 552 17.04 -12.13 -23.79
C MET A 552 16.02 -11.01 -24.08
N PRO A 553 16.04 -10.41 -25.28
CA PRO A 553 15.13 -9.31 -25.64
C PRO A 553 13.64 -9.68 -25.50
N ILE A 554 13.32 -10.96 -25.73
CA ILE A 554 11.97 -11.52 -25.56
C ILE A 554 11.43 -11.32 -24.13
N ASN A 555 12.31 -11.28 -23.11
CA ASN A 555 11.93 -11.06 -21.72
C ASN A 555 11.29 -9.67 -21.53
N SER A 556 11.75 -8.65 -22.25
CA SER A 556 11.17 -7.30 -22.21
C SER A 556 9.74 -7.30 -22.75
N ILE A 557 9.48 -8.04 -23.84
CA ILE A 557 8.13 -8.20 -24.41
C ILE A 557 7.23 -8.93 -23.42
N MET A 558 7.69 -10.07 -22.88
CA MET A 558 6.93 -10.85 -21.90
C MET A 558 6.60 -10.03 -20.65
N SER A 559 7.58 -9.29 -20.12
CA SER A 559 7.41 -8.44 -18.96
C SER A 559 6.42 -7.30 -19.25
N PHE A 560 6.45 -6.72 -20.45
CA PHE A 560 5.49 -5.70 -20.87
C PHE A 560 4.06 -6.25 -20.92
N VAL A 561 3.84 -7.40 -21.56
CA VAL A 561 2.52 -8.03 -21.66
C VAL A 561 2.05 -8.49 -20.27
N GLY A 562 2.93 -9.13 -19.49
CA GLY A 562 2.65 -9.60 -18.13
C GLY A 562 2.24 -8.46 -17.20
N LEU A 563 2.99 -7.36 -17.16
CA LEU A 563 2.63 -6.18 -16.36
C LEU A 563 1.37 -5.48 -16.86
N SER A 564 1.08 -5.52 -18.16
CA SER A 564 -0.16 -4.98 -18.72
C SER A 564 -1.37 -5.79 -18.26
N LEU A 565 -1.28 -7.12 -18.32
CA LEU A 565 -2.32 -8.02 -17.78
C LEU A 565 -2.46 -7.84 -16.27
N PHE A 566 -1.34 -7.70 -15.55
CA PHE A 566 -1.32 -7.44 -14.12
C PHE A 566 -2.01 -6.13 -13.75
N TYR A 567 -1.76 -5.04 -14.50
CA TYR A 567 -2.43 -3.75 -14.32
C TYR A 567 -3.95 -3.90 -14.35
N TRP A 568 -4.48 -4.56 -15.39
CA TRP A 568 -5.92 -4.72 -15.56
C TRP A 568 -6.52 -5.70 -14.56
N ALA A 569 -5.86 -6.83 -14.30
CA ALA A 569 -6.29 -7.84 -13.33
C ALA A 569 -6.37 -7.25 -11.92
N ASP A 570 -5.34 -6.53 -11.49
CA ASP A 570 -5.27 -5.98 -10.15
C ASP A 570 -6.25 -4.82 -9.97
N LYS A 571 -6.41 -3.98 -11.00
CA LYS A 571 -7.44 -2.93 -11.01
C LYS A 571 -8.86 -3.51 -10.94
N TYR A 572 -9.14 -4.58 -11.69
CA TYR A 572 -10.42 -5.28 -11.62
C TYR A 572 -10.69 -5.83 -10.21
N VAL A 573 -9.71 -6.50 -9.61
CA VAL A 573 -9.84 -7.07 -8.26
C VAL A 573 -10.00 -5.99 -7.20
N LEU A 574 -9.30 -4.86 -7.32
CA LEU A 574 -9.46 -3.73 -6.41
C LEU A 574 -10.88 -3.18 -6.43
N LEU A 575 -11.41 -2.88 -7.62
CA LEU A 575 -12.71 -2.22 -7.77
C LEU A 575 -13.89 -3.13 -7.44
N ASN A 576 -13.80 -4.43 -7.73
CA ASN A 576 -14.94 -5.34 -7.63
C ASN A 576 -14.88 -6.32 -6.45
N HIS A 577 -13.68 -6.66 -5.96
CA HIS A 577 -13.51 -7.81 -5.07
C HIS A 577 -12.62 -7.53 -3.85
N SER A 578 -12.30 -6.27 -3.57
CA SER A 578 -11.44 -5.91 -2.45
C SER A 578 -12.11 -4.93 -1.48
N THR A 579 -11.62 -4.94 -0.23
CA THR A 579 -11.79 -3.82 0.71
C THR A 579 -10.46 -3.09 0.88
N VAL A 580 -10.55 -1.80 1.24
CA VAL A 580 -9.39 -0.96 1.60
C VAL A 580 -9.55 -0.60 3.07
N LYS A 581 -8.73 -1.21 3.94
CA LYS A 581 -8.84 -1.05 5.40
C LYS A 581 -8.18 0.23 5.89
N TYR A 582 -7.12 0.65 5.21
CA TYR A 582 -6.41 1.86 5.52
C TYR A 582 -6.03 2.59 4.24
N GLN A 583 -5.88 3.90 4.38
CA GLN A 583 -5.44 4.80 3.33
C GLN A 583 -3.90 4.82 3.33
N PRO A 584 -3.24 4.12 2.39
CA PRO A 584 -1.79 4.11 2.32
C PRO A 584 -1.27 5.49 1.95
N SER A 585 -0.22 5.94 2.63
CA SER A 585 0.43 7.22 2.30
C SER A 585 1.22 7.12 0.98
N SER A 586 1.37 8.26 0.28
CA SER A 586 2.18 8.37 -0.94
C SER A 586 3.62 7.91 -0.77
N ASN A 587 4.15 8.00 0.46
CA ASN A 587 5.49 7.51 0.81
C ASN A 587 5.74 6.07 0.38
N LEU A 588 4.74 5.19 0.35
CA LEU A 588 4.92 3.82 -0.16
C LEU A 588 5.38 3.84 -1.61
N SER A 589 4.60 4.47 -2.49
CA SER A 589 4.88 4.51 -3.93
C SER A 589 6.13 5.31 -4.25
N LEU A 590 6.42 6.39 -3.50
CA LEU A 590 7.65 7.17 -3.67
C LEU A 590 8.90 6.33 -3.36
N GLU A 591 8.82 5.44 -2.37
CA GLU A 591 9.93 4.57 -1.98
C GLU A 591 10.08 3.37 -2.92
N MET A 592 8.97 2.87 -3.46
CA MET A 592 9.03 1.88 -4.54
C MET A 592 9.60 2.49 -5.83
N PHE A 593 9.34 3.78 -6.10
CA PHE A 593 10.00 4.50 -7.19
C PHE A 593 11.52 4.62 -6.99
N THR A 594 11.97 4.84 -5.75
CA THR A 594 13.41 4.83 -5.44
C THR A 594 14.07 3.53 -5.92
N LEU A 595 13.42 2.38 -5.71
CA LEU A 595 13.94 1.09 -6.19
C LEU A 595 14.07 1.06 -7.72
N ILE A 596 13.05 1.52 -8.45
CA ILE A 596 13.13 1.63 -9.92
C ILE A 596 14.21 2.60 -10.37
N SER A 597 14.50 3.62 -9.56
CA SER A 597 15.54 4.58 -9.92
C SER A 597 16.97 4.00 -9.92
N TYR A 598 17.16 2.76 -9.46
CA TYR A 598 18.40 1.98 -9.66
C TYR A 598 18.49 1.32 -11.03
N THR A 599 17.42 1.33 -11.82
CA THR A 599 17.38 0.74 -13.18
C THR A 599 18.55 1.19 -14.06
N PRO A 600 18.91 2.49 -14.14
CA PRO A 600 20.07 2.93 -14.93
C PRO A 600 21.38 2.27 -14.51
N ILE A 601 21.60 2.07 -13.20
CA ILE A 601 22.79 1.38 -12.68
C ILE A 601 22.78 -0.08 -13.10
N ILE A 602 21.64 -0.77 -12.93
CA ILE A 602 21.49 -2.19 -13.29
C ILE A 602 21.81 -2.41 -14.78
N ILE A 603 21.21 -1.60 -15.67
CA ILE A 603 21.45 -1.68 -17.12
C ILE A 603 22.93 -1.44 -17.46
N SER A 604 23.55 -0.44 -16.82
CA SER A 604 24.93 -0.08 -17.10
C SER A 604 25.91 -1.14 -16.58
N CYS A 605 25.67 -1.71 -15.39
CA CYS A 605 26.46 -2.83 -14.88
C CYS A 605 26.36 -4.04 -15.79
N GLN A 606 25.15 -4.39 -16.24
CA GLN A 606 24.95 -5.51 -17.16
C GLN A 606 25.65 -5.27 -18.50
N THR A 607 25.53 -4.07 -19.07
CA THR A 607 26.21 -3.73 -20.33
C THR A 607 27.72 -3.78 -20.16
N TYR A 608 28.25 -3.29 -19.03
CA TYR A 608 29.68 -3.36 -18.70
C TYR A 608 30.16 -4.80 -18.65
N MET A 609 29.48 -5.67 -17.88
CA MET A 609 29.82 -7.09 -17.75
C MET A 609 29.81 -7.83 -19.09
N ASN A 610 28.91 -7.49 -20.01
CA ASN A 610 28.80 -8.16 -21.31
C ASN A 610 29.81 -7.63 -22.36
N SER A 611 30.42 -6.48 -22.14
CA SER A 611 31.11 -5.72 -23.20
C SER A 611 32.62 -5.89 -23.29
N ASN A 612 33.24 -6.72 -22.44
CA ASN A 612 34.70 -6.96 -22.37
C ASN A 612 35.52 -5.67 -22.65
N GLU A 613 35.50 -4.72 -21.71
CA GLU A 613 36.27 -3.46 -21.71
C GLU A 613 35.88 -2.35 -22.72
N ASN A 614 34.63 -2.34 -23.20
CA ASN A 614 34.16 -1.23 -24.04
C ASN A 614 34.13 0.12 -23.27
N LYS A 615 34.83 1.15 -23.78
CA LYS A 615 34.82 2.51 -23.22
C LYS A 615 33.39 3.08 -23.07
N ILE A 616 32.47 2.73 -23.98
CA ILE A 616 31.08 3.19 -23.95
C ILE A 616 30.36 2.67 -22.70
N SER A 617 30.56 1.40 -22.32
CA SER A 617 29.88 0.82 -21.15
C SER A 617 30.42 1.40 -19.84
N LEU A 618 31.70 1.79 -19.79
CA LEU A 618 32.26 2.54 -18.66
C LEU A 618 31.60 3.94 -18.54
N ILE A 619 31.42 4.66 -19.66
CA ILE A 619 30.73 5.96 -19.68
C ILE A 619 29.28 5.83 -19.19
N GLN A 620 28.58 4.76 -19.61
CA GLN A 620 27.24 4.45 -19.12
C GLN A 620 27.23 4.27 -17.59
N LEU A 621 28.15 3.46 -17.06
CA LEU A 621 28.24 3.18 -15.63
C LEU A 621 28.51 4.45 -14.81
N ILE A 622 29.45 5.29 -15.26
CA ILE A 622 29.76 6.59 -14.63
C ILE A 622 28.52 7.50 -14.68
N SER A 623 27.86 7.61 -15.84
CA SER A 623 26.65 8.43 -16.01
C SER A 623 25.52 7.96 -15.08
N ALA A 624 25.31 6.65 -14.96
CA ALA A 624 24.31 6.06 -14.07
C ALA A 624 24.60 6.32 -12.59
N PHE A 625 25.87 6.25 -12.20
CA PHE A 625 26.30 6.56 -10.84
C PHE A 625 26.09 8.05 -10.50
N ILE A 626 26.48 8.96 -11.42
CA ILE A 626 26.25 10.40 -11.25
C ILE A 626 24.75 10.68 -11.13
N PHE A 627 23.92 10.10 -12.02
CA PHE A 627 22.47 10.26 -11.96
C PHE A 627 21.87 9.80 -10.62
N TYR A 628 22.39 8.71 -10.05
CA TYR A 628 21.96 8.21 -8.74
C TYR A 628 22.30 9.17 -7.60
N LEU A 629 23.49 9.77 -7.63
CA LEU A 629 23.94 10.70 -6.60
C LEU A 629 23.17 12.03 -6.59
N ILE A 630 22.58 12.44 -7.72
CA ILE A 630 21.87 13.71 -7.81
C ILE A 630 20.47 13.59 -7.18
N PRO A 631 20.12 14.42 -6.17
CA PRO A 631 18.77 14.43 -5.62
C PRO A 631 17.76 14.90 -6.65
N LYS A 632 16.92 13.97 -7.12
CA LYS A 632 15.93 14.21 -8.19
C LYS A 632 14.97 15.36 -7.88
N ASP A 633 14.60 15.53 -6.61
CA ASP A 633 13.72 16.60 -6.16
C ASP A 633 14.35 18.00 -6.37
N LEU A 634 15.68 18.13 -6.34
CA LEU A 634 16.36 19.40 -6.64
C LEU A 634 16.25 19.76 -8.12
N ILE A 635 16.45 18.77 -9.00
CA ILE A 635 16.27 18.95 -10.45
C ILE A 635 14.83 19.39 -10.72
N ILE A 636 13.86 18.68 -10.13
CA ILE A 636 12.44 18.94 -10.39
C ILE A 636 12.02 20.31 -9.90
N ASN A 637 12.43 20.72 -8.70
CA ASN A 637 12.10 22.05 -8.17
C ASN A 637 12.76 23.18 -8.99
N LYS A 638 13.90 22.91 -9.65
CA LYS A 638 14.56 23.87 -10.53
C LYS A 638 13.88 23.98 -11.90
N ILE A 639 13.49 22.84 -12.49
CA ILE A 639 12.85 22.79 -13.82
C ILE A 639 11.37 23.22 -13.73
N TRP A 640 10.64 22.72 -12.73
CA TRP A 640 9.20 22.97 -12.57
C TRP A 640 8.93 23.72 -11.26
N LYS A 641 8.56 24.99 -11.36
CA LYS A 641 8.08 25.79 -10.23
C LYS A 641 6.69 25.29 -9.79
N THR A 642 6.65 24.43 -8.79
CA THR A 642 5.38 23.95 -8.22
C THR A 642 4.76 25.03 -7.34
N LYS A 643 3.62 25.59 -7.78
CA LYS A 643 2.84 26.53 -6.96
C LYS A 643 2.23 25.74 -5.81
N LYS A 644 2.74 25.95 -4.58
CA LYS A 644 2.12 25.41 -3.38
C LYS A 644 0.75 26.05 -3.21
N ILE A 645 -0.31 25.25 -3.39
CA ILE A 645 -1.66 25.71 -3.12
C ILE A 645 -1.81 25.78 -1.60
N LYS A 646 -2.16 26.97 -1.11
CA LYS A 646 -2.41 27.19 0.31
C LYS A 646 -3.83 26.70 0.60
N GLU A 647 -3.93 25.60 1.34
CA GLU A 647 -5.19 25.19 1.96
C GLU A 647 -5.41 26.03 3.22
N PHE A 648 -6.63 26.54 3.39
CA PHE A 648 -7.00 27.43 4.49
C PHE A 648 -8.14 26.90 5.36
N SER A 649 -8.68 25.70 5.08
CA SER A 649 -9.77 25.16 5.89
C SER A 649 -9.26 24.83 7.31
N PRO A 650 -9.93 25.33 8.36
CA PRO A 650 -9.64 24.92 9.72
C PRO A 650 -10.07 23.47 9.97
N TYR A 651 -9.48 22.83 10.97
CA TYR A 651 -9.72 21.44 11.35
C TYR A 651 -11.21 21.16 11.62
N ASP A 652 -11.88 22.04 12.37
CA ASP A 652 -13.27 21.83 12.81
C ASP A 652 -14.31 21.97 11.69
N GLU A 653 -14.00 22.72 10.64
CA GLU A 653 -14.86 22.86 9.47
C GLU A 653 -14.67 21.72 8.46
N SER A 654 -13.57 20.97 8.60
CA SER A 654 -13.21 19.90 7.67
C SER A 654 -13.96 18.61 8.01
N GLN A 655 -14.77 18.12 7.07
CA GLN A 655 -15.48 16.85 7.24
C GLN A 655 -14.57 15.68 6.91
N PHE A 656 -14.09 14.98 7.93
CA PHE A 656 -13.21 13.83 7.75
C PHE A 656 -13.97 12.50 7.65
N ASN A 657 -13.65 11.71 6.62
CA ASN A 657 -14.20 10.35 6.45
C ASN A 657 -13.77 9.40 7.58
N SER A 658 -12.58 9.59 8.13
CA SER A 658 -12.04 8.87 9.29
C SER A 658 -11.56 9.88 10.35
N CYS A 659 -11.46 9.49 11.61
CA CYS A 659 -10.82 10.31 12.65
C CYS A 659 -10.10 9.43 13.65
N TYR A 660 -9.12 9.99 14.36
CA TYR A 660 -8.28 9.24 15.29
C TYR A 660 -9.10 8.52 16.37
N ASP A 661 -10.13 9.15 16.93
CA ASP A 661 -10.98 8.51 17.95
C ASP A 661 -11.76 7.31 17.40
N ARG A 662 -12.26 7.37 16.15
CA ARG A 662 -12.99 6.26 15.51
C ARG A 662 -12.08 5.07 15.17
N THR A 663 -10.79 5.31 15.01
CA THR A 663 -9.80 4.27 14.74
C THR A 663 -9.05 3.80 15.98
N ASN A 664 -9.07 4.59 17.06
CA ASN A 664 -8.44 4.28 18.32
C ASN A 664 -9.19 3.14 19.00
N PRO A 665 -8.59 1.95 19.20
CA PRO A 665 -9.28 0.79 19.77
C PRO A 665 -9.94 1.04 21.13
N ALA A 666 -9.44 2.00 21.92
CA ALA A 666 -10.00 2.36 23.22
C ALA A 666 -11.26 3.23 23.11
N LEU A 667 -11.36 4.09 22.09
CA LEU A 667 -12.44 5.06 21.92
C LEU A 667 -13.40 4.74 20.78
N GLN A 668 -13.06 3.72 19.98
CA GLN A 668 -13.70 3.40 18.71
C GLN A 668 -15.21 3.23 18.83
N ASP A 669 -15.69 2.43 19.77
CA ASP A 669 -17.13 2.11 19.88
C ASP A 669 -17.96 3.36 20.20
N LYS A 670 -17.53 4.15 21.20
CA LYS A 670 -18.19 5.42 21.58
C LYS A 670 -18.13 6.43 20.44
N ALA A 671 -16.98 6.56 19.78
CA ALA A 671 -16.78 7.48 18.67
C ALA A 671 -17.63 7.09 17.44
N ILE A 672 -17.71 5.81 17.10
CA ILE A 672 -18.56 5.30 16.01
C ILE A 672 -20.03 5.50 16.36
N HIS A 673 -20.46 5.17 17.57
CA HIS A 673 -21.86 5.37 17.99
C HIS A 673 -22.28 6.85 17.91
N ASN A 674 -21.45 7.75 18.44
CA ASN A 674 -21.69 9.19 18.37
C ASN A 674 -21.76 9.66 16.91
N TRP A 675 -20.83 9.21 16.08
CA TRP A 675 -20.80 9.51 14.65
C TRP A 675 -22.05 9.01 13.93
N VAL A 676 -22.45 7.76 14.15
CA VAL A 676 -23.65 7.17 13.55
C VAL A 676 -24.90 7.95 13.96
N ASN A 677 -25.01 8.35 15.22
CA ASN A 677 -26.14 9.14 15.70
C ASN A 677 -26.16 10.55 15.11
N GLN A 678 -25.00 11.20 15.00
CA GLN A 678 -24.87 12.49 14.30
C GLN A 678 -25.27 12.37 12.83
N GLN A 679 -24.81 11.33 12.14
CA GLN A 679 -25.17 11.07 10.74
C GLN A 679 -26.66 10.79 10.58
N LYS A 680 -27.26 9.97 11.45
CA LYS A 680 -28.72 9.72 11.45
C LYS A 680 -29.51 11.02 11.62
N LYS A 681 -29.08 11.90 12.53
CA LYS A 681 -29.70 13.24 12.74
C LYS A 681 -29.54 14.13 11.50
N ALA A 682 -28.35 14.15 10.89
CA ALA A 682 -28.09 14.91 9.66
C ALA A 682 -28.94 14.40 8.48
N HIS A 683 -29.04 13.08 8.31
CA HIS A 683 -29.89 12.44 7.30
C HIS A 683 -31.36 12.73 7.53
N ALA A 684 -31.84 12.66 8.78
CA ALA A 684 -33.21 13.02 9.12
C ALA A 684 -33.50 14.48 8.75
N LYS A 685 -32.57 15.41 9.03
CA LYS A 685 -32.68 16.82 8.65
C LYS A 685 -32.71 16.99 7.12
N GLN A 686 -31.81 16.32 6.39
CA GLN A 686 -31.76 16.40 4.93
C GLN A 686 -33.02 15.82 4.27
N ARG A 687 -33.55 14.70 4.79
CA ARG A 687 -34.81 14.11 4.31
C ARG A 687 -35.99 15.05 4.54
N ARG A 688 -36.05 15.73 5.70
CA ARG A 688 -37.07 16.77 5.95
C ARG A 688 -36.97 17.91 4.95
N VAL A 689 -35.76 18.43 4.68
CA VAL A 689 -35.56 19.49 3.68
C VAL A 689 -35.97 19.03 2.28
N LEU A 690 -35.57 17.82 1.86
CA LEU A 690 -35.94 17.29 0.55
C LEU A 690 -37.45 17.07 0.41
N HIS A 691 -38.10 16.59 1.47
CA HIS A 691 -39.55 16.44 1.52
C HIS A 691 -40.27 17.80 1.43
N LEU A 692 -39.77 18.83 2.11
CA LEU A 692 -40.32 20.20 2.01
C LEU A 692 -40.15 20.76 0.58
N LEU A 693 -39.01 20.53 -0.06
CA LEU A 693 -38.78 20.95 -1.46
C LEU A 693 -39.72 20.23 -2.44
N ASP A 694 -39.94 18.93 -2.26
CA ASP A 694 -40.90 18.15 -3.07
C ASP A 694 -42.34 18.65 -2.87
N GLN A 695 -42.73 18.94 -1.62
CA GLN A 695 -44.03 19.55 -1.32
C GLN A 695 -44.18 20.93 -1.97
N GLU A 696 -43.14 21.76 -1.93
CA GLU A 696 -43.15 23.08 -2.58
C GLU A 696 -43.25 22.96 -4.10
N GLN A 697 -42.55 22.01 -4.72
CA GLN A 697 -42.65 21.74 -6.15
C GLN A 697 -44.05 21.26 -6.55
N LYS A 698 -44.64 20.34 -5.78
CA LYS A 698 -46.03 19.89 -5.99
C LYS A 698 -47.04 21.02 -5.82
N ALA A 699 -46.85 21.88 -4.82
CA ALA A 699 -47.71 23.05 -4.63
C ALA A 699 -47.58 24.06 -5.80
N LYS A 700 -46.36 24.28 -6.31
CA LYS A 700 -46.12 25.10 -7.51
C LYS A 700 -46.79 24.50 -8.75
N GLN A 701 -46.65 23.20 -8.98
CA GLN A 701 -47.32 22.50 -10.08
C GLN A 701 -48.84 22.59 -9.98
N LYS A 702 -49.39 22.39 -8.77
CA LYS A 702 -50.83 22.55 -8.52
C LYS A 702 -51.33 23.96 -8.84
N ARG A 703 -50.62 25.00 -8.37
CA ARG A 703 -50.94 26.40 -8.68
C ARG A 703 -50.87 26.69 -10.18
N THR A 704 -49.91 26.10 -10.90
CA THR A 704 -49.82 26.23 -12.35
C THR A 704 -51.00 25.56 -13.05
N LEU A 705 -51.39 24.36 -12.60
CA LEU A 705 -52.55 23.64 -13.13
C LEU A 705 -53.85 24.40 -12.86
N GLU A 706 -54.03 24.95 -11.65
CA GLU A 706 -55.17 25.78 -11.28
C GLU A 706 -55.25 27.04 -12.16
N LYS A 707 -54.12 27.70 -12.44
CA LYS A 707 -54.06 28.84 -13.39
C LYS A 707 -54.41 28.44 -14.82
N GLN A 708 -54.01 27.25 -15.26
CA GLN A 708 -54.39 26.73 -16.58
C GLN A 708 -55.89 26.42 -16.65
N LEU A 709 -56.44 25.82 -15.60
CA LEU A 709 -57.85 25.50 -15.49
C LEU A 709 -58.72 26.76 -15.52
N THR A 710 -58.35 27.81 -14.77
CA THR A 710 -59.08 29.08 -14.79
C THR A 710 -58.99 29.79 -16.15
N LYS A 711 -57.85 29.68 -16.84
CA LYS A 711 -57.70 30.18 -18.22
C LYS A 711 -58.63 29.44 -19.18
N ILE A 712 -58.72 28.11 -19.08
CA ILE A 712 -59.62 27.29 -19.91
C ILE A 712 -61.08 27.62 -19.60
N GLN A 713 -61.47 27.74 -18.33
CA GLN A 713 -62.82 28.13 -17.95
C GLN A 713 -63.19 29.51 -18.52
N LYS A 714 -62.28 30.48 -18.47
CA LYS A 714 -62.49 31.79 -19.08
C LYS A 714 -62.66 31.71 -20.61
N GLN A 715 -61.91 30.84 -21.28
CA GLN A 715 -62.07 30.59 -22.73
C GLN A 715 -63.42 29.94 -23.06
N ILE A 716 -63.89 29.00 -22.24
CA ILE A 716 -65.21 28.37 -22.39
C ILE A 716 -66.31 29.43 -22.25
N SER A 717 -66.29 30.23 -21.19
CA SER A 717 -67.30 31.29 -21.01
C SER A 717 -67.28 32.34 -22.13
N GLN A 718 -66.11 32.64 -22.70
CA GLN A 718 -66.00 33.51 -23.89
C GLN A 718 -66.62 32.87 -25.13
N LEU A 719 -66.41 31.57 -25.34
CA LEU A 719 -67.02 30.83 -26.45
C LEU A 719 -68.54 30.72 -26.30
N GLU A 720 -69.04 30.47 -25.10
CA GLU A 720 -70.47 30.45 -24.79
C GLU A 720 -71.12 31.80 -25.08
N ALA A 721 -70.53 32.91 -24.61
CA ALA A 721 -71.01 34.26 -24.91
C ALA A 721 -70.99 34.56 -26.43
N GLN A 722 -69.95 34.13 -27.16
CA GLN A 722 -69.89 34.26 -28.62
C GLN A 722 -70.98 33.43 -29.32
N LEU A 723 -71.29 32.24 -28.80
CA LEU A 723 -72.34 31.38 -29.33
C LEU A 723 -73.72 32.03 -29.13
N GLU A 724 -73.99 32.56 -27.94
CA GLU A 724 -75.22 33.29 -27.61
C GLU A 724 -75.38 34.54 -28.50
N GLN A 725 -74.31 35.31 -28.71
CA GLN A 725 -74.30 36.45 -29.64
C GLN A 725 -74.61 36.03 -31.08
N LYS A 726 -74.05 34.90 -31.54
CA LYS A 726 -74.35 34.36 -32.88
C LYS A 726 -75.79 33.89 -33.00
N GLN A 727 -76.35 33.26 -31.96
CA GLN A 727 -77.74 32.81 -31.95
C GLN A 727 -78.72 33.98 -31.93
N THR A 728 -78.47 34.99 -31.11
CA THR A 728 -79.27 36.23 -31.08
C THR A 728 -79.19 36.99 -32.39
N ALA A 729 -77.99 37.14 -32.97
CA ALA A 729 -77.85 37.74 -34.31
C ALA A 729 -78.65 36.97 -35.38
N LYS A 730 -78.62 35.63 -35.35
CA LYS A 730 -79.38 34.78 -36.26
C LYS A 730 -80.89 34.95 -36.08
N LEU A 731 -81.39 35.04 -34.85
CA LEU A 731 -82.80 35.30 -34.56
C LEU A 731 -83.24 36.69 -35.04
N ILE A 732 -82.42 37.72 -34.84
CA ILE A 732 -82.67 39.06 -35.38
C ILE A 732 -82.73 39.00 -36.91
N THR A 733 -81.79 38.32 -37.57
CA THR A 733 -81.79 38.19 -39.03
C THR A 733 -83.05 37.45 -39.54
N GLN A 734 -83.49 36.41 -38.83
CA GLN A 734 -84.73 35.69 -39.14
C GLN A 734 -85.96 36.57 -38.93
N SER A 735 -86.01 37.35 -37.85
CA SER A 735 -87.05 38.35 -37.58
C SER A 735 -87.13 39.40 -38.69
N ASP A 736 -85.99 39.91 -39.13
CA ASP A 736 -85.91 40.90 -40.21
C ASP A 736 -86.37 40.29 -41.55
N GLN A 737 -86.00 39.04 -41.84
CA GLN A 737 -86.49 38.31 -43.01
C GLN A 737 -88.01 38.11 -42.99
N VAL A 738 -88.58 37.74 -41.83
CA VAL A 738 -90.03 37.59 -41.64
C VAL A 738 -90.73 38.95 -41.79
N SER A 739 -90.13 40.02 -41.27
CA SER A 739 -90.67 41.38 -41.43
C SER A 739 -90.63 41.84 -42.89
N GLN A 740 -89.56 41.50 -43.62
CA GLN A 740 -89.46 41.75 -45.07
C GLN A 740 -90.48 40.95 -45.88
N SER A 741 -90.72 39.67 -45.55
CA SER A 741 -91.76 38.88 -46.23
C SER A 741 -93.16 39.42 -45.97
N ILE A 742 -93.45 39.88 -44.75
CA ILE A 742 -94.73 40.55 -44.41
C ILE A 742 -94.86 41.89 -45.15
N SER A 743 -93.74 42.60 -45.37
CA SER A 743 -93.73 43.85 -46.14
C SER A 743 -93.98 43.60 -47.63
N GLN A 744 -93.47 42.49 -48.18
CA GLN A 744 -93.71 42.07 -49.56
C GLN A 744 -95.15 41.62 -49.79
N GLU A 745 -95.74 40.85 -48.87
CA GLU A 745 -97.17 40.48 -48.92
C GLU A 745 -98.08 41.72 -48.94
N LYS A 746 -97.76 42.76 -48.15
CA LYS A 746 -98.53 44.02 -48.17
C LYS A 746 -98.37 44.86 -49.45
N SER A 747 -97.36 44.57 -50.28
CA SER A 747 -97.19 45.24 -51.58
C SER A 747 -97.86 44.51 -52.75
N GLU A 748 -98.29 43.26 -52.57
CA GLU A 748 -99.02 42.50 -53.60
C GLU A 748 -100.54 42.65 -53.50
N ASP A 749 -101.05 43.25 -52.41
CA ASP A 749 -102.48 43.62 -52.24
C ASP A 749 -102.81 45.06 -52.71
N SER A 750 -101.90 45.72 -53.43
CA SER A 750 -102.13 46.95 -54.22
C SER A 750 -102.01 46.67 -55.70
#